data_AF-A0A1F5LTM0-F1
#
_entry.id   AF-A0A1F5LTM0-F1
#
_cell.length_a   1.000
_cell.length_b   1.000
_cell.length_c   1.000
_cell.angle_alpha   90.00
_cell.angle_beta   90.00
_cell.angle_gamma   90.00
#
_symmetry.space_group_name_H-M   'P 1'
#
loop_
_entity.id
_entity.type
_entity.pdbx_description
1 polymer ?
#
loop_
_entity_poly.entity_id
_entity_poly.type
_entity_poly.pdbx_seq_one_letter_code
_entity_poly.pdbx_strand_id
1 'polypeptide(L)'
;MGWQCAIVSIAYLAGTIIQGLVVLNNPNYDFQRWHGTLLVIAITMFSIIFNTFLAKRLPFVEVLILILHVCGLFAIIIPLWVLGPRRSAKQVFTEFNNGGAWDSAGTATLVGFSTTITALIGYDCAVHMSEEIKDASDTLPKAMITSVCVNAASGFLMLVTVCFTLGDIDDILSTPTGYPFMQVFYNATESLPGTNTMTAILVLTLTASTITEVATASRQLWSFARDRGLPFSDFFGYVNPSWNIPLNAVMVSLAVTVLLSLINIGSTTALLAIVTLTIGAMMSSYIITIACLLLKRIRREPLPPHRWTLGRFGMAINIGALCFLCPVFVFAFFPLTSTVEPDTMNWCAVIARFGLHAAMAIKVPPGQSPPFETIDDKHHAGIIIITGAICLMISLVCLLIRVYVRVFLNPPWGSDDIILLGATIFAIAESIIIFHAASIGFGTDISLLTEKAVDRIQNSLFAADILYLLTLYLSKCCIIAIYLRLTPREHHKSILWATFGLSTVGVIVSVLGIAVNCEGNKPWAVPGEQCHNLFPRWQAIAALDISTEILLFTFSIALVWGLQMRISHKIVIMVSFAARLPLIIFSALHLSTLKEYTTTKNPTLTAISHTVFTQLHLNYAIITCTVFCLRPFMNALTTYYGTAGDSNLGSSSGGYGTGEKSEGREDTDECCLLNDYYLQHGRLVI
;
A
#
# COMPACT_ATOMS: atom_id res chain seq x y z
N MET A 1 -4.04 18.03 7.47
CA MET A 1 -4.20 17.73 8.92
C MET A 1 -4.94 16.41 9.10
N GLY A 2 -6.27 16.31 8.90
CA GLY A 2 -7.06 15.09 9.15
C GLY A 2 -6.38 13.75 8.80
N TRP A 3 -5.89 13.57 7.57
CA TRP A 3 -5.17 12.35 7.17
C TRP A 3 -3.85 12.08 7.93
N GLN A 4 -3.13 13.14 8.30
CA GLN A 4 -1.98 13.03 9.19
C GLN A 4 -2.42 12.68 10.62
N CYS A 5 -3.66 13.02 11.02
CA CYS A 5 -4.31 12.58 12.26
C CYS A 5 -4.96 11.16 12.14
N ALA A 6 -5.10 10.60 10.93
CA ALA A 6 -5.87 9.37 10.68
C ALA A 6 -5.02 8.09 10.59
N ILE A 7 -3.82 8.14 9.97
CA ILE A 7 -2.66 7.27 10.31
C ILE A 7 -2.62 7.08 11.85
N VAL A 8 -2.91 8.20 12.50
CA VAL A 8 -2.79 8.56 13.90
C VAL A 8 -4.08 8.30 14.69
N SER A 9 -5.02 7.55 14.13
CA SER A 9 -6.19 7.06 14.87
C SER A 9 -6.27 5.53 14.83
N ILE A 10 -5.62 4.92 13.83
CA ILE A 10 -5.69 3.49 13.51
C ILE A 10 -4.47 2.73 14.06
N ALA A 11 -3.32 3.37 14.16
CA ALA A 11 -2.06 2.66 14.34
C ALA A 11 -1.68 2.39 15.81
N TYR A 12 -1.72 3.37 16.72
CA TYR A 12 -1.66 3.09 18.17
C TYR A 12 -2.92 2.36 18.67
N LEU A 13 -4.04 2.36 17.92
CA LEU A 13 -5.14 1.43 18.17
C LEU A 13 -4.66 -0.02 17.94
N ALA A 14 -4.02 -0.32 16.81
CA ALA A 14 -3.39 -1.63 16.59
C ALA A 14 -2.28 -1.93 17.63
N GLY A 15 -1.43 -0.95 17.94
CA GLY A 15 -0.31 -1.09 18.89
C GLY A 15 -0.74 -1.33 20.33
N THR A 16 -1.71 -0.58 20.85
CA THR A 16 -2.23 -0.83 22.21
C THR A 16 -3.20 -2.00 22.25
N ILE A 17 -3.78 -2.44 21.13
CA ILE A 17 -4.40 -3.78 21.02
C ILE A 17 -3.35 -4.89 21.14
N ILE A 18 -2.17 -4.76 20.52
CA ILE A 18 -1.04 -5.69 20.76
C ILE A 18 -0.63 -5.66 22.24
N GLN A 19 -0.57 -4.47 22.86
CA GLN A 19 -0.26 -4.34 24.29
C GLN A 19 -1.33 -5.01 25.19
N GLY A 20 -2.61 -4.87 24.87
CA GLY A 20 -3.71 -5.55 25.59
C GLY A 20 -3.63 -7.07 25.50
N LEU A 21 -3.18 -7.62 24.36
CA LEU A 21 -2.86 -9.05 24.26
C LEU A 21 -1.68 -9.46 25.15
N VAL A 22 -0.65 -8.61 25.30
CA VAL A 22 0.47 -8.90 26.23
C VAL A 22 -0.03 -8.93 27.67
N VAL A 23 -0.89 -7.99 28.08
CA VAL A 23 -1.55 -8.01 29.41
C VAL A 23 -2.36 -9.30 29.60
N LEU A 24 -3.18 -9.68 28.61
CA LEU A 24 -4.04 -10.87 28.68
C LEU A 24 -3.25 -12.18 28.83
N ASN A 25 -2.05 -12.27 28.24
CA ASN A 25 -1.22 -13.48 28.25
C ASN A 25 -0.15 -13.50 29.35
N ASN A 26 0.16 -12.37 29.98
CA ASN A 26 1.15 -12.28 31.05
C ASN A 26 0.63 -11.45 32.23
N PRO A 27 0.06 -12.09 33.28
CA PRO A 27 -0.41 -11.42 34.48
C PRO A 27 0.64 -10.62 35.27
N ASN A 28 1.93 -10.81 34.99
CA ASN A 28 3.04 -10.08 35.62
C ASN A 28 3.58 -8.93 34.74
N TYR A 29 2.93 -8.61 33.62
CA TYR A 29 3.33 -7.53 32.73
C TYR A 29 2.87 -6.17 33.27
N ASP A 30 3.84 -5.30 33.57
CA ASP A 30 3.59 -3.92 34.00
C ASP A 30 3.18 -3.04 32.81
N PHE A 31 1.96 -2.50 32.86
CA PHE A 31 1.41 -1.66 31.79
C PHE A 31 2.03 -0.26 31.85
N GLN A 32 3.09 -0.07 31.06
CA GLN A 32 3.71 1.23 30.87
C GLN A 32 3.33 1.88 29.54
N ARG A 33 3.01 3.18 29.58
CA ARG A 33 2.59 3.96 28.40
C ARG A 33 3.65 3.95 27.30
N TRP A 34 4.93 3.93 27.66
CA TRP A 34 6.02 3.91 26.69
C TRP A 34 6.06 2.61 25.87
N HIS A 35 5.67 1.45 26.42
CA HIS A 35 5.53 0.23 25.61
C HIS A 35 4.51 0.43 24.47
N GLY A 36 3.34 1.00 24.80
CA GLY A 36 2.31 1.36 23.81
C GLY A 36 2.75 2.44 22.82
N THR A 37 3.62 3.37 23.24
CA THR A 37 4.28 4.30 22.32
C THR A 37 5.28 3.61 21.39
N LEU A 38 6.05 2.61 21.86
CA LEU A 38 7.15 1.99 21.10
C LEU A 38 6.73 0.87 20.13
N LEU A 39 5.50 0.33 20.26
CA LEU A 39 4.94 -0.68 19.35
C LEU A 39 4.57 -0.15 17.94
N VAL A 40 4.88 1.09 17.60
CA VAL A 40 3.86 1.96 17.00
C VAL A 40 4.31 2.74 15.73
N ILE A 41 5.40 3.55 15.68
CA ILE A 41 6.30 3.54 14.48
C ILE A 41 7.17 2.30 14.42
N ALA A 42 6.88 1.22 15.15
CA ALA A 42 6.92 -0.07 14.46
C ALA A 42 5.91 0.01 13.29
N ILE A 43 4.59 -0.04 13.55
CA ILE A 43 3.49 0.03 12.56
C ILE A 43 3.49 1.25 11.59
N THR A 44 4.11 2.41 11.90
CA THR A 44 4.32 3.51 10.91
C THR A 44 5.74 3.68 10.34
N MET A 45 6.85 3.19 10.92
CA MET A 45 8.08 3.01 10.09
C MET A 45 7.84 1.89 9.08
N PHE A 46 7.18 0.83 9.53
CA PHE A 46 6.41 -0.08 8.69
C PHE A 46 5.64 0.78 7.67
N SER A 47 4.58 1.52 8.03
CA SER A 47 3.70 2.18 7.02
C SER A 47 4.40 3.19 6.08
N ILE A 48 5.63 3.61 6.36
CA ILE A 48 6.41 4.55 5.53
C ILE A 48 7.55 3.87 4.74
N ILE A 49 8.15 2.80 5.25
CA ILE A 49 8.94 1.87 4.43
C ILE A 49 8.01 1.23 3.38
N PHE A 50 6.72 1.04 3.72
CA PHE A 50 5.61 0.77 2.79
C PHE A 50 5.58 1.84 1.71
N ASN A 51 5.25 3.08 2.08
CA ASN A 51 4.97 4.13 1.11
C ASN A 51 6.22 4.75 0.45
N THR A 52 7.40 4.13 0.63
CA THR A 52 8.68 4.57 0.05
C THR A 52 9.24 3.60 -1.00
N PHE A 53 9.82 2.47 -0.60
CA PHE A 53 10.70 1.63 -1.45
C PHE A 53 9.96 0.78 -2.50
N LEU A 54 8.67 1.05 -2.61
CA LEU A 54 7.68 0.01 -2.48
C LEU A 54 6.40 0.66 -3.04
N ALA A 55 5.81 1.62 -2.30
CA ALA A 55 4.90 2.71 -2.70
C ALA A 55 3.86 2.46 -3.83
N LYS A 56 4.30 2.34 -5.09
CA LYS A 56 3.48 2.08 -6.27
C LYS A 56 3.05 0.59 -6.38
N ARG A 57 3.22 -0.21 -5.32
CA ARG A 57 2.98 -1.66 -5.17
C ARG A 57 1.78 -1.97 -4.22
N LEU A 58 0.79 -1.08 -4.06
CA LEU A 58 -0.20 -1.05 -2.95
C LEU A 58 -1.45 -1.98 -3.18
N PRO A 59 -2.42 -1.72 -4.08
CA PRO A 59 -3.52 -2.62 -4.45
C PRO A 59 -3.33 -4.11 -4.78
N PHE A 60 -2.15 -4.74 -4.67
CA PHE A 60 -2.14 -6.20 -4.46
C PHE A 60 -2.55 -6.52 -3.02
N VAL A 61 -1.93 -5.80 -2.09
CA VAL A 61 -2.11 -6.02 -0.66
C VAL A 61 -3.52 -5.65 -0.27
N GLU A 62 -4.08 -4.57 -0.83
CA GLU A 62 -5.48 -4.22 -0.58
C GLU A 62 -6.42 -5.36 -0.96
N VAL A 63 -6.11 -6.16 -2.00
CA VAL A 63 -6.86 -7.38 -2.34
C VAL A 63 -6.63 -8.50 -1.33
N LEU A 64 -5.40 -8.72 -0.85
CA LEU A 64 -5.11 -9.71 0.20
C LEU A 64 -5.74 -9.33 1.55
N ILE A 65 -5.69 -8.04 1.92
CA ILE A 65 -6.36 -7.42 3.07
C ILE A 65 -7.87 -7.57 2.93
N LEU A 66 -8.44 -7.30 1.75
CA LEU A 66 -9.88 -7.45 1.51
C LEU A 66 -10.34 -8.91 1.70
N ILE A 67 -9.52 -9.89 1.27
CA ILE A 67 -9.77 -11.31 1.54
C ILE A 67 -9.68 -11.58 3.06
N LEU A 68 -8.64 -11.08 3.74
CA LEU A 68 -8.48 -11.24 5.20
C LEU A 68 -9.61 -10.58 5.99
N HIS A 69 -10.10 -9.43 5.56
CA HIS A 69 -11.21 -8.69 6.17
C HIS A 69 -12.53 -9.46 6.05
N VAL A 70 -12.86 -9.92 4.84
CA VAL A 70 -14.10 -10.68 4.59
C VAL A 70 -14.06 -12.07 5.22
N CYS A 71 -12.94 -12.81 5.13
CA CYS A 71 -12.82 -14.13 5.75
C CYS A 71 -12.64 -14.03 7.27
N GLY A 72 -11.92 -13.03 7.75
CA GLY A 72 -11.67 -12.75 9.16
C GLY A 72 -12.95 -12.41 9.93
N LEU A 73 -13.88 -11.70 9.30
CA LEU A 73 -15.23 -11.48 9.82
C LEU A 73 -15.91 -12.80 10.24
N PHE A 74 -15.91 -13.81 9.35
CA PHE A 74 -16.49 -15.12 9.67
C PHE A 74 -15.63 -15.90 10.67
N ALA A 75 -14.30 -15.78 10.62
CA ALA A 75 -13.39 -16.41 11.58
C ALA A 75 -13.53 -15.87 13.01
N ILE A 76 -14.03 -14.64 13.19
CA ILE A 76 -14.39 -14.08 14.51
C ILE A 76 -15.84 -14.43 14.88
N ILE A 77 -16.79 -14.27 13.95
CA ILE A 77 -18.22 -14.44 14.22
C ILE A 77 -18.61 -15.90 14.51
N ILE A 78 -18.02 -16.88 13.81
CA ILE A 78 -18.39 -18.30 13.99
C ILE A 78 -18.02 -18.81 15.41
N PRO A 79 -16.81 -18.60 15.95
CA PRO A 79 -16.52 -18.91 17.36
C PRO A 79 -17.47 -18.24 18.35
N LEU A 80 -17.77 -16.95 18.18
CA LEU A 80 -18.71 -16.23 19.05
C LEU A 80 -20.12 -16.85 19.02
N TRP A 81 -20.64 -17.21 17.85
CA TRP A 81 -21.94 -17.86 17.73
C TRP A 81 -21.97 -19.28 18.31
N VAL A 82 -20.87 -20.04 18.19
CA VAL A 82 -20.81 -21.45 18.62
C VAL A 82 -20.54 -21.58 20.12
N LEU A 83 -19.64 -20.77 20.68
CA LEU A 83 -19.11 -20.92 22.03
C LEU A 83 -19.60 -19.83 23.00
N GLY A 84 -19.93 -18.62 22.49
CA GLY A 84 -20.24 -17.47 23.32
C GLY A 84 -21.56 -17.58 24.09
N PRO A 85 -21.67 -16.93 25.28
CA PRO A 85 -22.93 -16.81 26.01
C PRO A 85 -23.98 -16.08 25.16
N ARG A 86 -25.28 -16.29 25.41
CA ARG A 86 -26.35 -15.72 24.57
C ARG A 86 -27.37 -14.91 25.37
N ARG A 87 -27.42 -13.60 25.14
CA ARG A 87 -28.48 -12.70 25.63
C ARG A 87 -29.79 -12.94 24.87
N SER A 88 -30.95 -12.60 25.47
CA SER A 88 -32.23 -12.72 24.77
C SER A 88 -32.42 -11.62 23.74
N ALA A 89 -33.11 -11.91 22.63
CA ALA A 89 -33.38 -10.91 21.59
C ALA A 89 -34.17 -9.70 22.11
N LYS A 90 -35.02 -9.89 23.13
CA LYS A 90 -35.72 -8.77 23.79
C LYS A 90 -34.72 -7.81 24.44
N GLN A 91 -33.74 -8.31 25.18
CA GLN A 91 -32.70 -7.48 25.79
C GLN A 91 -31.89 -6.76 24.70
N VAL A 92 -31.35 -7.52 23.74
CA VAL A 92 -30.52 -6.99 22.65
C VAL A 92 -31.17 -5.84 21.87
N PHE A 93 -32.49 -5.87 21.66
CA PHE A 93 -33.20 -4.84 20.89
C PHE A 93 -34.01 -3.83 21.73
N THR A 94 -34.04 -3.91 23.07
CA THR A 94 -34.82 -2.98 23.92
C THR A 94 -34.13 -2.49 25.20
N GLU A 95 -32.99 -3.07 25.59
CA GLU A 95 -32.20 -2.66 26.75
C GLU A 95 -31.27 -1.51 26.34
N PHE A 96 -31.48 -0.30 26.90
CA PHE A 96 -30.65 0.87 26.63
C PHE A 96 -29.69 1.14 27.80
N ASN A 97 -28.39 0.97 27.57
CA ASN A 97 -27.35 1.29 28.55
C ASN A 97 -26.80 2.71 28.29
N ASN A 98 -26.76 3.55 29.33
CA ASN A 98 -26.26 4.92 29.31
C ASN A 98 -24.96 5.05 30.13
N GLY A 99 -23.92 4.30 29.76
CA GLY A 99 -22.60 4.36 30.43
C GLY A 99 -21.93 5.75 30.40
N GLY A 100 -22.39 6.65 29.52
CA GLY A 100 -21.99 8.06 29.51
C GLY A 100 -22.73 8.95 30.52
N ALA A 101 -23.73 8.44 31.25
CA ALA A 101 -24.52 9.16 32.26
C ALA A 101 -25.16 10.49 31.77
N TRP A 102 -25.55 10.58 30.50
CA TRP A 102 -26.19 11.78 29.93
C TRP A 102 -27.67 11.91 30.32
N ASP A 103 -28.17 13.14 30.51
CA ASP A 103 -29.54 13.43 30.97
C ASP A 103 -30.67 12.86 30.08
N SER A 104 -30.38 12.48 28.84
CA SER A 104 -31.34 11.81 27.97
C SER A 104 -30.70 10.73 27.12
N ALA A 105 -31.46 9.67 26.85
CA ALA A 105 -31.07 8.61 25.90
C ALA A 105 -30.82 9.15 24.49
N GLY A 106 -31.50 10.23 24.08
CA GLY A 106 -31.23 10.92 22.81
C GLY A 106 -29.85 11.57 22.77
N THR A 107 -29.47 12.27 23.84
CA THR A 107 -28.12 12.87 23.99
C THR A 107 -27.05 11.77 24.03
N ALA A 108 -27.25 10.73 24.84
CA ALA A 108 -26.35 9.58 24.92
C ALA A 108 -26.16 8.90 23.55
N THR A 109 -27.23 8.75 22.76
CA THR A 109 -27.19 8.20 21.40
C THR A 109 -26.40 9.11 20.46
N LEU A 110 -26.64 10.42 20.48
CA LEU A 110 -25.96 11.40 19.62
C LEU A 110 -24.47 11.55 19.93
N VAL A 111 -24.07 11.41 21.20
CA VAL A 111 -22.67 11.32 21.63
C VAL A 111 -22.07 9.98 21.18
N GLY A 112 -22.75 8.86 21.46
CA GLY A 112 -22.31 7.50 21.10
C GLY A 112 -22.11 7.29 19.60
N PHE A 113 -22.89 7.98 18.75
CA PHE A 113 -22.72 8.01 17.29
C PHE A 113 -21.29 8.32 16.85
N SER A 114 -20.52 9.08 17.64
CA SER A 114 -19.11 9.41 17.36
C SER A 114 -18.23 8.16 17.20
N THR A 115 -18.56 7.06 17.90
CA THR A 115 -17.85 5.78 17.76
C THR A 115 -18.17 5.10 16.41
N THR A 116 -19.45 5.03 16.03
CA THR A 116 -19.93 4.55 14.73
C THR A 116 -19.36 5.37 13.56
N ILE A 117 -19.22 6.68 13.75
CA ILE A 117 -18.58 7.59 12.79
C ILE A 117 -17.10 7.24 12.61
N THR A 118 -16.38 7.02 13.71
CA THR A 118 -14.96 6.65 13.68
C THR A 118 -14.74 5.35 12.91
N ALA A 119 -15.68 4.40 12.97
CA ALA A 119 -15.64 3.14 12.24
C ALA A 119 -16.00 3.23 10.74
N LEU A 120 -16.49 4.38 10.24
CA LEU A 120 -16.97 4.55 8.86
C LEU A 120 -16.44 5.82 8.15
N ILE A 121 -15.52 6.55 8.77
CA ILE A 121 -14.83 7.71 8.16
C ILE A 121 -13.66 7.26 7.27
N GLY A 122 -13.14 8.12 6.39
CA GLY A 122 -11.96 7.82 5.56
C GLY A 122 -12.23 7.00 4.29
N TYR A 123 -13.48 6.73 3.95
CA TYR A 123 -13.84 6.06 2.67
C TYR A 123 -13.42 6.85 1.40
N ASP A 124 -12.94 8.09 1.56
CA ASP A 124 -12.41 8.95 0.50
C ASP A 124 -10.89 8.89 0.30
N CYS A 125 -10.16 7.95 0.94
CA CYS A 125 -8.74 7.64 0.61
C CYS A 125 -8.48 7.65 -0.90
N ALA A 126 -9.31 6.92 -1.65
CA ALA A 126 -9.22 6.75 -3.09
C ALA A 126 -9.43 8.05 -3.90
N VAL A 127 -10.06 9.09 -3.32
CA VAL A 127 -10.23 10.40 -3.96
C VAL A 127 -8.89 11.13 -4.03
N HIS A 128 -8.05 11.01 -3.00
CA HIS A 128 -6.70 11.61 -2.98
C HIS A 128 -5.68 10.90 -3.88
N MET A 129 -6.04 9.72 -4.41
CA MET A 129 -5.30 9.00 -5.44
C MET A 129 -6.01 9.04 -6.81
N SER A 130 -7.00 9.92 -7.01
CA SER A 130 -7.78 10.00 -8.26
C SER A 130 -6.97 10.32 -9.52
N GLU A 131 -5.81 10.98 -9.39
CA GLU A 131 -4.85 11.17 -10.50
C GLU A 131 -4.21 9.84 -10.98
N GLU A 132 -4.28 8.78 -10.17
CA GLU A 132 -3.79 7.42 -10.48
C GLU A 132 -4.92 6.49 -10.99
N ILE A 133 -6.19 6.91 -10.89
CA ILE A 133 -7.37 6.10 -11.25
C ILE A 133 -7.76 6.36 -12.72
N LYS A 134 -7.64 5.34 -13.58
CA LYS A 134 -8.15 5.41 -14.96
C LYS A 134 -9.67 5.69 -14.94
N ASP A 135 -10.07 6.69 -15.73
CA ASP A 135 -11.46 7.15 -15.87
C ASP A 135 -12.11 7.47 -14.51
N ALA A 136 -11.36 8.06 -13.57
CA ALA A 136 -11.78 8.39 -12.20
C ALA A 136 -13.20 8.98 -12.09
N SER A 137 -13.60 9.86 -13.01
CA SER A 137 -14.95 10.46 -13.09
C SER A 137 -16.13 9.48 -13.26
N ASP A 138 -15.86 8.18 -13.42
CA ASP A 138 -16.83 7.09 -13.47
C ASP A 138 -16.47 5.92 -12.53
N THR A 139 -15.19 5.53 -12.48
CA THR A 139 -14.72 4.37 -11.68
C THR A 139 -14.79 4.62 -10.18
N LEU A 140 -14.28 5.77 -9.71
CA LEU A 140 -14.11 6.08 -8.30
C LEU A 140 -15.44 6.18 -7.51
N PRO A 141 -16.49 6.88 -7.99
CA PRO A 141 -17.77 6.94 -7.27
C PRO A 141 -18.43 5.58 -7.07
N LYS A 142 -18.30 4.67 -8.04
CA LYS A 142 -18.83 3.30 -7.97
C LYS A 142 -18.09 2.51 -6.89
N ALA A 143 -16.76 2.55 -6.90
CA ALA A 143 -15.92 1.88 -5.91
C ALA A 143 -16.21 2.36 -4.47
N MET A 144 -16.31 3.68 -4.26
CA MET A 144 -16.64 4.26 -2.95
C MET A 144 -17.99 3.77 -2.42
N ILE A 145 -19.06 3.83 -3.23
CA ILE A 145 -20.40 3.40 -2.82
C ILE A 145 -20.41 1.90 -2.50
N THR A 146 -19.82 1.05 -3.35
CA THR A 146 -19.78 -0.40 -3.12
C THR A 146 -19.01 -0.72 -1.83
N SER A 147 -17.86 -0.08 -1.59
CA SER A 147 -17.08 -0.27 -0.37
C SER A 147 -17.85 0.12 0.89
N VAL A 148 -18.50 1.29 0.90
CA VAL A 148 -19.30 1.75 2.05
C VAL A 148 -20.49 0.81 2.32
N CYS A 149 -21.19 0.34 1.28
CA CYS A 149 -22.30 -0.60 1.44
C CYS A 149 -21.87 -1.97 2.01
N VAL A 150 -20.74 -2.51 1.55
CA VAL A 150 -20.20 -3.77 2.07
C VAL A 150 -19.76 -3.63 3.53
N ASN A 151 -18.99 -2.59 3.85
CA ASN A 151 -18.50 -2.37 5.22
C ASN A 151 -19.64 -2.07 6.21
N ALA A 152 -20.67 -1.33 5.80
CA ALA A 152 -21.87 -1.11 6.63
C ALA A 152 -22.62 -2.41 6.93
N ALA A 153 -22.77 -3.31 5.95
CA ALA A 153 -23.42 -4.61 6.14
C ALA A 153 -22.60 -5.54 7.07
N SER A 154 -21.28 -5.62 6.86
CA SER A 154 -20.37 -6.39 7.71
C SER A 154 -20.32 -5.86 9.15
N GLY A 155 -20.25 -4.53 9.32
CA GLY A 155 -20.26 -3.87 10.62
C GLY A 155 -21.56 -4.10 11.38
N PHE A 156 -22.72 -4.04 10.70
CA PHE A 156 -24.02 -4.35 11.30
C PHE A 156 -24.11 -5.82 11.77
N LEU A 157 -23.63 -6.77 10.95
CA LEU A 157 -23.60 -8.19 11.31
C LEU A 157 -22.70 -8.47 12.54
N MET A 158 -21.54 -7.80 12.62
CA MET A 158 -20.65 -7.87 13.79
C MET A 158 -21.31 -7.23 15.03
N LEU A 159 -21.91 -6.05 14.91
CA LEU A 159 -22.58 -5.36 16.02
C LEU A 159 -23.70 -6.22 16.60
N VAL A 160 -24.58 -6.77 15.76
CA VAL A 160 -25.63 -7.70 16.20
C VAL A 160 -25.02 -8.92 16.91
N THR A 161 -23.96 -9.51 16.35
CA THR A 161 -23.25 -10.64 16.96
C THR A 161 -22.74 -10.30 18.36
N VAL A 162 -21.97 -9.22 18.51
CA VAL A 162 -21.39 -8.78 19.78
C VAL A 162 -22.48 -8.45 20.81
N CYS A 163 -23.58 -7.80 20.41
CA CYS A 163 -24.70 -7.55 21.34
C CYS A 163 -25.37 -8.84 21.84
N PHE A 164 -25.47 -9.89 21.00
CA PHE A 164 -25.96 -11.20 21.44
C PHE A 164 -24.95 -11.95 22.32
N THR A 165 -23.66 -11.83 22.06
CA THR A 165 -22.59 -12.59 22.74
C THR A 165 -21.83 -11.82 23.81
N LEU A 166 -22.34 -10.65 24.23
CA LEU A 166 -21.56 -9.70 25.03
C LEU A 166 -21.13 -10.27 26.40
N GLY A 167 -22.02 -10.95 27.12
CA GLY A 167 -21.81 -11.32 28.52
C GLY A 167 -22.28 -10.22 29.48
N ASP A 168 -21.57 -10.07 30.61
CA ASP A 168 -21.74 -8.97 31.57
C ASP A 168 -21.03 -7.70 31.06
N ILE A 169 -21.57 -6.52 31.33
CA ILE A 169 -21.02 -5.25 30.83
C ILE A 169 -19.93 -4.72 31.76
N ASP A 170 -20.08 -4.86 33.07
CA ASP A 170 -19.22 -4.17 34.03
C ASP A 170 -17.87 -4.92 34.21
N ASP A 171 -17.89 -6.25 34.15
CA ASP A 171 -16.69 -7.11 34.02
C ASP A 171 -15.87 -6.75 32.76
N ILE A 172 -16.58 -6.54 31.65
CA ILE A 172 -15.97 -6.35 30.34
C ILE A 172 -15.48 -4.92 30.11
N LEU A 173 -16.07 -3.93 30.78
CA LEU A 173 -15.55 -2.55 30.83
C LEU A 173 -14.39 -2.38 31.82
N SER A 174 -14.26 -3.25 32.83
CA SER A 174 -13.18 -3.23 33.82
C SER A 174 -11.98 -4.13 33.48
N THR A 175 -11.97 -4.75 32.29
CA THR A 175 -10.88 -5.62 31.83
C THR A 175 -9.50 -4.94 31.90
N PRO A 176 -8.46 -5.61 32.47
CA PRO A 176 -7.11 -5.04 32.53
C PRO A 176 -6.46 -4.89 31.15
N THR A 177 -7.02 -5.51 30.10
CA THR A 177 -6.55 -5.37 28.72
C THR A 177 -6.79 -3.98 28.13
N GLY A 178 -7.66 -3.17 28.73
CA GLY A 178 -8.13 -1.89 28.18
C GLY A 178 -9.05 -2.02 26.96
N TYR A 179 -9.32 -3.24 26.49
CA TYR A 179 -10.06 -3.51 25.26
C TYR A 179 -11.22 -4.50 25.50
N PRO A 180 -12.44 -3.99 25.76
CA PRO A 180 -13.63 -4.80 26.04
C PRO A 180 -13.86 -5.98 25.09
N PHE A 181 -13.60 -5.82 23.78
CA PHE A 181 -13.78 -6.90 22.81
C PHE A 181 -12.84 -8.10 23.06
N MET A 182 -11.64 -7.90 23.62
CA MET A 182 -10.75 -9.01 23.99
C MET A 182 -11.35 -9.82 25.13
N GLN A 183 -11.98 -9.16 26.09
CA GLN A 183 -12.67 -9.81 27.20
C GLN A 183 -13.90 -10.57 26.68
N VAL A 184 -14.67 -10.02 25.73
CA VAL A 184 -15.75 -10.76 25.03
C VAL A 184 -15.18 -12.02 24.35
N PHE A 185 -14.06 -11.91 23.63
CA PHE A 185 -13.44 -13.06 22.94
C PHE A 185 -12.93 -14.12 23.93
N TYR A 186 -12.36 -13.69 25.07
CA TYR A 186 -11.89 -14.61 26.12
C TYR A 186 -13.04 -15.28 26.87
N ASN A 187 -14.05 -14.51 27.30
CA ASN A 187 -15.26 -15.00 27.97
C ASN A 187 -16.11 -15.90 27.04
N ALA A 188 -15.91 -15.83 25.72
CA ALA A 188 -16.56 -16.72 24.75
C ALA A 188 -15.73 -17.94 24.33
N THR A 189 -14.39 -17.95 24.48
CA THR A 189 -13.54 -19.07 24.05
C THR A 189 -12.89 -19.84 25.20
N GLU A 190 -12.87 -19.27 26.41
CA GLU A 190 -12.17 -19.76 27.61
C GLU A 190 -10.69 -20.14 27.35
N SER A 191 -10.07 -19.52 26.32
CA SER A 191 -8.84 -20.04 25.70
C SER A 191 -7.99 -18.91 25.12
N LEU A 192 -6.84 -18.63 25.77
CA LEU A 192 -5.89 -17.61 25.32
C LEU A 192 -5.48 -17.78 23.84
N PRO A 193 -5.12 -18.98 23.32
CA PRO A 193 -4.81 -19.15 21.90
C PRO A 193 -5.98 -18.80 20.97
N GLY A 194 -7.23 -19.03 21.40
CA GLY A 194 -8.44 -18.65 20.66
C GLY A 194 -8.55 -17.13 20.55
N THR A 195 -8.57 -16.44 21.70
CA THR A 195 -8.61 -14.97 21.77
C THR A 195 -7.47 -14.32 21.00
N ASN A 196 -6.25 -14.82 21.16
CA ASN A 196 -5.07 -14.29 20.46
C ASN A 196 -5.24 -14.39 18.94
N THR A 197 -5.74 -15.52 18.44
CA THR A 197 -5.97 -15.73 17.00
C THR A 197 -7.05 -14.79 16.46
N MET A 198 -8.15 -14.62 17.18
CA MET A 198 -9.25 -13.73 16.79
C MET A 198 -8.85 -12.25 16.82
N THR A 199 -8.09 -11.82 17.83
CA THR A 199 -7.60 -10.43 17.94
C THR A 199 -6.47 -10.13 16.95
N ALA A 200 -5.62 -11.10 16.61
CA ALA A 200 -4.57 -10.92 15.60
C ALA A 200 -5.12 -10.56 14.21
N ILE A 201 -6.31 -11.05 13.85
CA ILE A 201 -7.02 -10.64 12.62
C ILE A 201 -7.28 -9.12 12.64
N LEU A 202 -7.81 -8.60 13.75
CA LEU A 202 -8.10 -7.17 13.91
C LEU A 202 -6.82 -6.33 13.84
N VAL A 203 -5.76 -6.74 14.54
CA VAL A 203 -4.43 -6.09 14.46
C VAL A 203 -3.98 -6.00 13.01
N LEU A 204 -3.96 -7.12 12.27
CA LEU A 204 -3.55 -7.14 10.87
C LEU A 204 -4.40 -6.21 9.99
N THR A 205 -5.73 -6.15 10.19
CA THR A 205 -6.60 -5.24 9.41
C THR A 205 -6.44 -3.76 9.76
N LEU A 206 -6.16 -3.40 11.01
CA LEU A 206 -5.90 -2.02 11.43
C LEU A 206 -4.53 -1.55 10.94
N THR A 207 -3.51 -2.37 11.16
CA THR A 207 -2.18 -2.23 10.61
C THR A 207 -2.20 -2.05 9.08
N ALA A 208 -3.06 -2.80 8.39
CA ALA A 208 -3.35 -2.68 6.96
C ALA A 208 -4.12 -1.43 6.54
N SER A 209 -4.70 -0.69 7.49
CA SER A 209 -5.37 0.59 7.24
C SER A 209 -4.39 1.77 7.44
N THR A 210 -3.53 1.77 8.46
CA THR A 210 -2.40 2.73 8.62
C THR A 210 -1.56 2.84 7.34
N ILE A 211 -1.36 1.69 6.72
CA ILE A 211 -0.78 1.47 5.41
C ILE A 211 -1.34 2.41 4.31
N THR A 212 -2.67 2.47 4.16
CA THR A 212 -3.38 3.28 3.15
C THR A 212 -3.52 4.74 3.59
N GLU A 213 -3.59 4.96 4.91
CA GLU A 213 -3.59 6.29 5.52
C GLU A 213 -2.32 7.07 5.17
N VAL A 214 -1.14 6.44 5.27
CA VAL A 214 0.13 7.07 4.88
C VAL A 214 0.19 7.38 3.38
N ALA A 215 -0.30 6.48 2.53
CA ALA A 215 -0.37 6.71 1.08
C ALA A 215 -1.19 7.98 0.78
N THR A 216 -2.38 8.05 1.37
CA THR A 216 -3.34 9.14 1.27
C THR A 216 -2.79 10.46 1.80
N ALA A 217 -2.24 10.45 3.03
CA ALA A 217 -1.73 11.63 3.71
C ALA A 217 -0.51 12.23 3.01
N SER A 218 0.39 11.40 2.46
CA SER A 218 1.58 11.84 1.74
C SER A 218 1.27 12.33 0.32
N ARG A 219 0.32 11.70 -0.39
CA ARG A 219 -0.20 12.21 -1.68
C ARG A 219 -0.96 13.51 -1.51
N GLN A 220 -1.77 13.68 -0.46
CA GLN A 220 -2.43 14.96 -0.14
C GLN A 220 -1.42 16.06 0.19
N LEU A 221 -0.42 15.76 1.02
CA LEU A 221 0.63 16.71 1.39
C LEU A 221 1.44 17.15 0.15
N TRP A 222 1.66 16.25 -0.81
CA TRP A 222 2.32 16.56 -2.07
C TRP A 222 1.47 17.37 -3.06
N SER A 223 0.21 16.98 -3.32
CA SER A 223 -0.62 17.70 -4.29
C SER A 223 -0.85 19.15 -3.85
N PHE A 224 -1.01 19.38 -2.54
CA PHE A 224 -1.08 20.72 -1.99
C PHE A 224 0.28 21.47 -2.04
N ALA A 225 1.42 20.76 -2.02
CA ALA A 225 2.73 21.37 -2.23
C ALA A 225 2.99 21.75 -3.71
N ARG A 226 2.60 20.89 -4.66
CA ARG A 226 2.65 21.14 -6.11
C ARG A 226 1.93 22.44 -6.45
N ASP A 227 0.75 22.64 -5.85
CA ASP A 227 -0.10 23.79 -6.07
C ASP A 227 0.33 25.02 -5.21
N ARG A 228 1.55 24.99 -4.64
CA ARG A 228 2.20 26.02 -3.81
C ARG A 228 1.44 26.41 -2.53
N GLY A 229 0.59 25.54 -2.00
CA GLY A 229 -0.21 25.77 -0.80
C GLY A 229 0.52 25.65 0.54
N LEU A 230 1.82 25.30 0.55
CA LEU A 230 2.60 25.00 1.76
C LEU A 230 3.89 25.83 1.87
N PRO A 231 4.34 26.18 3.09
CA PRO A 231 5.71 26.64 3.30
C PRO A 231 6.69 25.51 2.90
N PHE A 232 7.81 25.88 2.28
CA PHE A 232 8.74 24.93 1.66
C PHE A 232 8.06 24.03 0.60
N SER A 233 7.11 24.58 -0.17
CA SER A 233 6.42 23.90 -1.28
C SER A 233 7.38 23.16 -2.21
N ASP A 234 8.56 23.72 -2.48
CA ASP A 234 9.55 23.10 -3.37
C ASP A 234 10.21 21.85 -2.76
N PHE A 235 10.29 21.74 -1.42
CA PHE A 235 10.76 20.53 -0.73
C PHE A 235 9.68 19.44 -0.70
N PHE A 236 8.44 19.79 -0.33
CA PHE A 236 7.32 18.82 -0.29
C PHE A 236 6.84 18.41 -1.68
N GLY A 237 6.88 19.33 -2.64
CA GLY A 237 6.53 19.15 -4.05
C GLY A 237 7.61 18.43 -4.84
N TYR A 238 8.84 18.30 -4.31
CA TYR A 238 9.92 17.54 -4.92
C TYR A 238 9.59 16.05 -4.95
N VAL A 239 8.95 15.63 -6.04
CA VAL A 239 8.98 14.26 -6.50
C VAL A 239 10.38 13.98 -7.00
N ASN A 240 11.09 13.05 -6.36
CA ASN A 240 12.36 12.59 -6.92
C ASN A 240 12.09 11.89 -8.26
N PRO A 241 12.68 12.35 -9.39
CA PRO A 241 12.38 11.81 -10.73
C PRO A 241 12.66 10.31 -10.92
N SER A 242 13.41 9.69 -10.00
CA SER A 242 13.65 8.24 -10.01
C SER A 242 12.56 7.42 -9.30
N TRP A 243 11.85 8.01 -8.35
CA TRP A 243 10.88 7.30 -7.49
C TRP A 243 9.41 7.55 -7.89
N ASN A 244 9.10 8.73 -8.44
CA ASN A 244 7.73 9.20 -8.77
C ASN A 244 6.78 9.27 -7.56
N ILE A 245 7.37 9.36 -6.36
CA ILE A 245 6.69 9.60 -5.09
C ILE A 245 7.32 10.79 -4.38
N PRO A 246 6.55 11.52 -3.56
CA PRO A 246 7.01 12.68 -2.82
C PRO A 246 7.72 12.24 -1.54
N LEU A 247 8.91 11.63 -1.68
CA LEU A 247 9.62 11.03 -0.55
C LEU A 247 9.78 11.97 0.64
N ASN A 248 9.98 13.27 0.38
CA ASN A 248 10.04 14.31 1.41
C ASN A 248 8.72 14.46 2.18
N ALA A 249 7.57 14.38 1.50
CA ALA A 249 6.24 14.39 2.12
C ALA A 249 5.97 13.09 2.89
N VAL A 250 6.43 11.92 2.40
CA VAL A 250 6.33 10.64 3.12
C VAL A 250 7.19 10.69 4.40
N MET A 251 8.45 11.15 4.32
CA MET A 251 9.36 11.24 5.46
C MET A 251 8.98 12.32 6.48
N VAL A 252 8.25 13.38 6.08
CA VAL A 252 7.64 14.31 7.05
C VAL A 252 6.36 13.71 7.64
N SER A 253 5.58 12.96 6.88
CA SER A 253 4.46 12.18 7.45
C SER A 253 4.97 11.23 8.54
N LEU A 254 6.20 10.68 8.38
CA LEU A 254 6.90 9.91 9.41
C LEU A 254 7.33 10.78 10.59
N ALA A 255 8.06 11.86 10.35
CA ALA A 255 8.64 12.65 11.43
C ALA A 255 7.56 13.30 12.32
N VAL A 256 6.51 13.85 11.73
CA VAL A 256 5.42 14.46 12.49
C VAL A 256 4.63 13.38 13.23
N THR A 257 4.46 12.21 12.62
CA THR A 257 4.05 10.98 13.29
C THR A 257 4.93 10.71 14.53
N VAL A 258 6.23 10.41 14.36
CA VAL A 258 7.20 10.15 15.46
C VAL A 258 7.00 11.09 16.64
N LEU A 259 7.04 12.39 16.36
CA LEU A 259 7.06 13.42 17.39
C LEU A 259 5.83 13.42 18.31
N LEU A 260 4.69 12.88 17.87
CA LEU A 260 3.43 13.14 18.57
C LEU A 260 2.83 11.95 19.32
N SER A 261 3.19 10.69 19.06
CA SER A 261 2.92 9.66 20.10
C SER A 261 3.94 9.65 21.24
N LEU A 262 5.06 10.38 21.10
CA LEU A 262 5.91 10.68 22.27
C LEU A 262 5.11 11.44 23.33
N ILE A 263 4.03 12.15 22.94
CA ILE A 263 3.07 12.72 23.90
C ILE A 263 2.47 11.63 24.81
N ASN A 264 2.17 10.43 24.32
CA ASN A 264 1.58 9.36 25.14
C ASN A 264 2.49 8.90 26.29
N ILE A 265 3.81 9.07 26.18
CA ILE A 265 4.73 8.82 27.31
C ILE A 265 4.38 9.74 28.49
N GLY A 266 4.02 11.01 28.22
CA GLY A 266 3.55 11.96 29.24
C GLY A 266 2.05 11.85 29.56
N SER A 267 1.19 11.77 28.53
CA SER A 267 -0.26 11.74 28.67
C SER A 267 -0.94 11.01 27.51
N THR A 268 -1.59 9.89 27.83
CA THR A 268 -2.58 9.21 26.98
C THR A 268 -3.68 10.16 26.53
N THR A 269 -4.20 10.96 27.46
CA THR A 269 -5.29 11.93 27.25
C THR A 269 -4.94 12.99 26.21
N ALA A 270 -3.73 13.54 26.26
CA ALA A 270 -3.25 14.51 25.27
C ALA A 270 -3.05 13.87 23.88
N LEU A 271 -2.78 12.56 23.80
CA LEU A 271 -2.76 11.86 22.51
C LEU A 271 -4.18 11.54 22.00
N LEU A 272 -5.11 11.13 22.87
CA LEU A 272 -6.51 10.89 22.50
C LEU A 272 -7.23 12.17 22.07
N ALA A 273 -6.88 13.32 22.65
CA ALA A 273 -7.29 14.65 22.21
C ALA A 273 -6.89 15.00 20.75
N ILE A 274 -5.83 14.34 20.29
CA ILE A 274 -5.21 14.49 18.97
C ILE A 274 -5.81 13.46 17.99
N VAL A 275 -6.17 12.26 18.46
CA VAL A 275 -7.02 11.27 17.74
C VAL A 275 -8.39 11.83 17.41
N THR A 276 -9.11 12.38 18.40
CA THR A 276 -10.49 12.83 18.19
C THR A 276 -10.57 14.07 17.29
N LEU A 277 -9.45 14.74 17.04
CA LEU A 277 -9.34 15.77 16.02
C LEU A 277 -9.51 15.25 14.60
N THR A 278 -9.09 14.02 14.30
CA THR A 278 -9.26 13.38 12.98
C THR A 278 -10.69 13.50 12.49
N ILE A 279 -11.63 13.17 13.37
CA ILE A 279 -13.07 13.20 13.11
C ILE A 279 -13.49 14.62 12.73
N GLY A 280 -13.11 15.62 13.53
CA GLY A 280 -13.40 17.03 13.25
C GLY A 280 -12.75 17.55 11.95
N ALA A 281 -11.49 17.20 11.70
CA ALA A 281 -10.75 17.66 10.52
C ALA A 281 -11.24 17.03 9.21
N MET A 282 -11.70 15.77 9.23
CA MET A 282 -12.27 15.09 8.07
C MET A 282 -13.74 15.47 7.86
N MET A 283 -14.55 15.52 8.92
CA MET A 283 -15.97 15.94 8.80
C MET A 283 -16.11 17.40 8.35
N SER A 284 -15.26 18.32 8.82
CA SER A 284 -15.27 19.70 8.30
C SER A 284 -14.88 19.76 6.81
N SER A 285 -13.94 18.92 6.35
CA SER A 285 -13.62 18.78 4.92
C SER A 285 -14.82 18.29 4.09
N TYR A 286 -15.54 17.27 4.58
CA TYR A 286 -16.75 16.75 3.93
C TYR A 286 -17.87 17.81 3.88
N ILE A 287 -18.12 18.51 4.99
CA ILE A 287 -19.12 19.58 5.07
C ILE A 287 -18.79 20.70 4.07
N ILE A 288 -17.54 21.17 4.03
CA ILE A 288 -17.11 22.24 3.11
C ILE A 288 -17.26 21.80 1.65
N THR A 289 -16.76 20.61 1.28
CA THR A 289 -16.82 20.13 -0.12
C THR A 289 -18.25 19.89 -0.61
N ILE A 290 -19.11 19.28 0.22
CA ILE A 290 -20.53 19.05 -0.10
C ILE A 290 -21.29 20.39 -0.18
N ALA A 291 -21.01 21.35 0.73
CA ALA A 291 -21.61 22.68 0.72
C ALA A 291 -21.21 23.48 -0.53
N CYS A 292 -19.94 23.48 -0.93
CA CYS A 292 -19.49 24.12 -2.18
C CYS A 292 -20.19 23.51 -3.41
N LEU A 293 -20.31 22.18 -3.47
CA LEU A 293 -21.01 21.48 -4.55
C LEU A 293 -22.53 21.79 -4.56
N LEU A 294 -23.15 21.91 -3.38
CA LEU A 294 -24.56 22.30 -3.25
C LEU A 294 -24.79 23.76 -3.67
N LEU A 295 -23.92 24.68 -3.27
CA LEU A 295 -23.99 26.10 -3.63
C LEU A 295 -23.93 26.29 -5.15
N LYS A 296 -23.04 25.56 -5.85
CA LYS A 296 -23.01 25.57 -7.33
C LYS A 296 -24.32 25.08 -7.93
N ARG A 297 -24.88 23.97 -7.43
CA ARG A 297 -26.19 23.44 -7.87
C ARG A 297 -27.34 24.44 -7.65
N ILE A 298 -27.39 25.09 -6.49
CA ILE A 298 -28.40 26.11 -6.16
C ILE A 298 -28.31 27.31 -7.10
N ARG A 299 -27.08 27.81 -7.33
CA ARG A 299 -26.83 28.94 -8.26
C ARG A 299 -26.97 28.58 -9.74
N ARG A 300 -27.18 27.29 -10.06
CA ARG A 300 -27.20 26.74 -11.43
C ARG A 300 -25.88 26.99 -12.19
N GLU A 301 -24.76 27.13 -11.46
CA GLU A 301 -23.43 27.18 -12.05
C GLU A 301 -23.09 25.83 -12.72
N PRO A 302 -22.38 25.83 -13.86
CA PRO A 302 -21.92 24.59 -14.46
C PRO A 302 -20.99 23.83 -13.50
N LEU A 303 -21.30 22.55 -13.30
CA LEU A 303 -20.40 21.62 -12.62
C LEU A 303 -19.29 21.18 -13.59
N PRO A 304 -18.11 20.77 -13.08
CA PRO A 304 -17.06 20.16 -13.90
C PRO A 304 -17.61 18.97 -14.71
N PRO A 305 -17.04 18.67 -15.90
CA PRO A 305 -17.46 17.53 -16.70
C PRO A 305 -17.27 16.23 -15.91
N HIS A 306 -18.36 15.44 -15.79
CA HIS A 306 -18.43 14.23 -14.99
C HIS A 306 -19.18 13.15 -15.77
N ARG A 307 -18.67 11.91 -15.75
CA ARG A 307 -19.28 10.79 -16.49
C ARG A 307 -20.32 10.05 -15.65
N TRP A 308 -20.03 9.78 -14.38
CA TRP A 308 -21.00 9.22 -13.45
C TRP A 308 -21.80 10.33 -12.76
N THR A 309 -23.13 10.13 -12.62
CA THR A 309 -24.02 11.10 -11.99
C THR A 309 -25.21 10.44 -11.30
N LEU A 310 -25.61 10.99 -10.16
CA LEU A 310 -26.88 10.68 -9.48
C LEU A 310 -28.07 11.44 -10.11
N GLY A 311 -27.83 12.20 -11.19
CA GLY A 311 -28.84 12.95 -11.92
C GLY A 311 -29.62 13.90 -11.02
N ARG A 312 -30.95 13.75 -11.01
CA ARG A 312 -31.87 14.60 -10.22
C ARG A 312 -31.71 14.43 -8.71
N PHE A 313 -31.26 13.27 -8.23
CA PHE A 313 -31.13 13.00 -6.79
C PHE A 313 -29.94 13.71 -6.14
N GLY A 314 -28.94 14.14 -6.93
CA GLY A 314 -27.71 14.75 -6.40
C GLY A 314 -27.91 16.04 -5.60
N MET A 315 -29.01 16.78 -5.79
CA MET A 315 -29.32 17.93 -4.94
C MET A 315 -29.91 17.51 -3.58
N ALA A 316 -30.85 16.56 -3.58
CA ALA A 316 -31.45 16.05 -2.35
C ALA A 316 -30.42 15.32 -1.47
N ILE A 317 -29.53 14.54 -2.08
CA ILE A 317 -28.44 13.82 -1.38
C ILE A 317 -27.45 14.82 -0.75
N ASN A 318 -27.05 15.87 -1.46
CA ASN A 318 -26.18 16.92 -0.88
C ASN A 318 -26.85 17.63 0.32
N ILE A 319 -28.16 17.92 0.25
CA ILE A 319 -28.90 18.54 1.36
C ILE A 319 -28.99 17.58 2.54
N GLY A 320 -29.42 16.34 2.32
CA GLY A 320 -29.54 15.32 3.36
C GLY A 320 -28.20 15.02 4.05
N ALA A 321 -27.10 14.97 3.29
CA ALA A 321 -25.76 14.82 3.82
C ALA A 321 -25.38 15.98 4.76
N LEU A 322 -25.63 17.24 4.39
CA LEU A 322 -25.34 18.38 5.29
C LEU A 322 -26.26 18.40 6.52
N CYS A 323 -27.55 18.07 6.36
CA CYS A 323 -28.48 17.95 7.48
C CYS A 323 -28.11 16.84 8.48
N PHE A 324 -27.44 15.78 8.02
CA PHE A 324 -26.90 14.72 8.87
C PHE A 324 -25.54 15.09 9.48
N LEU A 325 -24.60 15.57 8.65
CA LEU A 325 -23.22 15.84 9.04
C LEU A 325 -23.07 17.04 9.97
N CYS A 326 -23.87 18.10 9.84
CA CYS A 326 -23.71 19.30 10.67
C CYS A 326 -24.04 19.07 12.16
N PRO A 327 -25.16 18.40 12.56
CA PRO A 327 -25.38 18.01 13.96
C PRO A 327 -24.33 17.01 14.45
N VAL A 328 -24.01 16.00 13.64
CA VAL A 328 -22.96 15.00 13.92
C VAL A 328 -21.62 15.65 14.24
N PHE A 329 -21.21 16.66 13.46
CA PHE A 329 -19.97 17.39 13.65
C PHE A 329 -19.94 18.14 14.99
N VAL A 330 -21.07 18.66 15.48
CA VAL A 330 -21.15 19.28 16.82
C VAL A 330 -20.98 18.24 17.92
N PHE A 331 -21.67 17.10 17.84
CA PHE A 331 -21.57 16.03 18.86
C PHE A 331 -20.21 15.31 18.85
N ALA A 332 -19.47 15.31 17.73
CA ALA A 332 -18.10 14.79 17.68
C ALA A 332 -17.09 15.55 18.56
N PHE A 333 -17.45 16.73 19.07
CA PHE A 333 -16.67 17.49 20.06
C PHE A 333 -17.12 17.28 21.52
N PHE A 334 -18.19 16.51 21.77
CA PHE A 334 -18.64 16.22 23.12
C PHE A 334 -17.76 15.15 23.78
N PRO A 335 -17.57 15.17 25.11
CA PRO A 335 -17.02 14.03 25.86
C PRO A 335 -17.95 12.81 25.74
N LEU A 336 -17.42 11.61 26.01
CA LEU A 336 -18.25 10.40 26.03
C LEU A 336 -19.12 10.33 27.30
N THR A 337 -18.63 10.88 28.41
CA THR A 337 -19.33 11.02 29.70
C THR A 337 -19.87 12.45 29.90
N SER A 338 -21.00 12.57 30.59
CA SER A 338 -21.54 13.87 31.03
C SER A 338 -20.69 14.53 32.11
N THR A 339 -20.00 13.74 32.93
CA THR A 339 -18.97 14.20 33.87
C THR A 339 -17.69 14.58 33.12
N VAL A 340 -17.33 15.86 33.20
CA VAL A 340 -16.20 16.45 32.50
C VAL A 340 -15.03 16.67 33.45
N GLU A 341 -14.08 15.75 33.41
CA GLU A 341 -12.80 15.81 34.12
C GLU A 341 -11.65 15.97 33.13
N PRO A 342 -10.42 16.35 33.57
CA PRO A 342 -9.29 16.51 32.68
C PRO A 342 -8.99 15.29 31.81
N ASP A 343 -9.27 14.07 32.28
CA ASP A 343 -9.05 12.83 31.54
C ASP A 343 -10.27 12.30 30.76
N THR A 344 -11.48 12.79 31.03
CA THR A 344 -12.70 12.42 30.27
C THR A 344 -13.13 13.45 29.22
N MET A 345 -12.61 14.68 29.32
CA MET A 345 -12.93 15.77 28.40
C MET A 345 -12.47 15.48 26.96
N ASN A 346 -13.36 15.68 25.99
CA ASN A 346 -12.99 15.65 24.57
C ASN A 346 -12.27 16.95 24.19
N TRP A 347 -10.99 16.98 24.51
CA TRP A 347 -10.08 18.10 24.22
C TRP A 347 -9.95 18.43 22.72
N CYS A 348 -10.51 17.65 21.79
CA CYS A 348 -10.63 18.03 20.38
C CYS A 348 -11.21 19.44 20.20
N ALA A 349 -12.20 19.86 21.00
CA ALA A 349 -12.76 21.21 20.93
C ALA A 349 -11.72 22.32 21.20
N VAL A 350 -10.74 22.04 22.07
CA VAL A 350 -9.65 22.96 22.41
C VAL A 350 -8.50 22.80 21.42
N ILE A 351 -8.14 21.57 21.06
CA ILE A 351 -7.06 21.26 20.13
C ILE A 351 -7.40 21.78 18.74
N ALA A 352 -8.64 21.63 18.25
CA ALA A 352 -9.18 22.23 17.02
C ALA A 352 -9.21 23.77 17.03
N ARG A 353 -8.84 24.43 18.12
CA ARG A 353 -8.63 25.87 18.20
C ARG A 353 -7.17 26.26 17.93
N PHE A 354 -6.19 25.40 18.20
CA PHE A 354 -4.76 25.76 18.23
C PHE A 354 -4.02 25.66 16.88
N GLY A 355 -4.22 24.60 16.12
CA GLY A 355 -3.42 24.22 14.96
C GLY A 355 -3.81 24.82 13.60
N LEU A 356 -4.77 25.73 13.54
CA LEU A 356 -4.90 26.77 12.52
C LEU A 356 -4.91 28.16 13.19
N HIS A 357 -4.34 28.25 14.40
CA HIS A 357 -3.27 29.23 14.59
C HIS A 357 -1.90 28.66 14.13
N ALA A 358 -1.62 27.35 14.25
CA ALA A 358 -0.29 26.78 13.90
C ALA A 358 -0.07 26.47 12.40
N ALA A 359 -1.08 26.02 11.65
CA ALA A 359 -1.08 26.05 10.17
C ALA A 359 -1.10 27.49 9.61
N MET A 360 -1.13 28.48 10.51
CA MET A 360 -1.13 29.90 10.28
C MET A 360 0.12 30.57 10.92
N ALA A 361 1.26 29.85 10.81
CA ALA A 361 2.59 30.29 11.25
C ALA A 361 3.40 31.09 10.20
N ILE A 362 2.94 31.17 8.95
CA ILE A 362 2.85 32.51 8.32
C ILE A 362 1.61 33.13 8.96
N LYS A 363 1.73 34.28 9.66
CA LYS A 363 0.63 34.91 10.40
C LYS A 363 -0.70 34.92 9.63
N VAL A 364 -1.64 34.07 10.03
CA VAL A 364 -3.07 34.10 9.64
C VAL A 364 -3.92 33.82 10.93
N PRO A 365 -5.26 34.06 11.00
CA PRO A 365 -6.07 34.05 12.26
C PRO A 365 -6.38 32.65 12.97
N PRO A 366 -7.57 32.26 13.54
CA PRO A 366 -7.75 31.00 14.40
C PRO A 366 -8.35 29.62 13.88
N GLY A 367 -7.80 28.40 14.23
CA GLY A 367 -8.47 27.02 14.46
C GLY A 367 -8.26 25.63 13.68
N GLN A 368 -7.39 24.63 14.06
CA GLN A 368 -7.19 23.15 13.59
C GLN A 368 -6.17 22.33 14.51
N SER A 369 -5.46 21.18 14.17
CA SER A 369 -4.20 20.49 14.80
C SER A 369 -3.72 19.05 14.22
N PRO A 370 -3.22 17.93 14.90
CA PRO A 370 -1.97 17.13 14.51
C PRO A 370 -1.85 15.51 14.64
N PRO A 371 -0.65 14.83 14.46
CA PRO A 371 -0.27 13.32 14.50
C PRO A 371 0.00 12.36 15.79
N PHE A 372 0.49 11.07 15.63
CA PHE A 372 0.94 9.89 16.52
C PHE A 372 2.21 9.21 15.87
N GLU A 373 3.24 8.57 16.50
CA GLU A 373 3.53 7.08 16.65
C GLU A 373 5.08 6.74 16.88
N THR A 374 5.57 5.86 17.82
CA THR A 374 6.99 5.53 18.29
C THR A 374 7.57 4.09 18.02
N ILE A 375 8.90 3.84 17.97
CA ILE A 375 9.56 2.56 17.56
C ILE A 375 10.62 2.09 18.57
N ASP A 376 10.87 0.78 18.66
CA ASP A 376 12.01 0.23 19.41
C ASP A 376 12.93 -0.75 18.67
N ASP A 377 14.05 -1.04 19.36
CA ASP A 377 15.17 -1.87 18.94
C ASP A 377 14.93 -3.39 19.07
N LYS A 378 13.70 -3.86 19.37
CA LYS A 378 13.41 -5.28 19.70
C LYS A 378 12.37 -5.94 18.79
N HIS A 379 11.50 -5.19 18.13
CA HIS A 379 10.34 -5.75 17.43
C HIS A 379 10.29 -5.36 15.94
N HIS A 380 11.32 -5.78 15.18
CA HIS A 380 11.51 -5.40 13.77
C HIS A 380 10.65 -6.19 12.76
N ALA A 381 9.72 -7.07 13.20
CA ALA A 381 8.64 -7.57 12.35
C ALA A 381 7.84 -6.41 11.70
N GLY A 382 7.82 -5.25 12.37
CA GLY A 382 7.51 -3.90 11.87
C GLY A 382 8.40 -3.40 10.72
N ILE A 383 9.06 -4.27 9.97
CA ILE A 383 9.70 -3.97 8.68
C ILE A 383 9.33 -5.02 7.62
N ILE A 384 9.30 -6.34 7.92
CA ILE A 384 9.15 -7.39 6.88
C ILE A 384 7.80 -7.35 6.17
N ILE A 385 6.68 -7.50 6.90
CA ILE A 385 5.35 -7.66 6.28
C ILE A 385 5.07 -6.46 5.39
N ILE A 386 5.59 -5.30 5.77
CA ILE A 386 5.52 -4.12 4.94
C ILE A 386 6.48 -4.14 3.76
N THR A 387 7.76 -4.42 3.98
CA THR A 387 8.76 -4.45 2.91
C THR A 387 8.54 -5.62 1.94
N GLY A 388 7.59 -6.52 2.25
CA GLY A 388 6.98 -7.49 1.33
C GLY A 388 5.64 -7.03 0.72
N ALA A 389 4.78 -6.29 1.42
CA ALA A 389 3.42 -6.07 0.92
C ALA A 389 3.27 -4.92 -0.12
N ILE A 390 3.64 -3.64 0.11
CA ILE A 390 3.90 -2.73 -1.05
C ILE A 390 5.20 -3.16 -1.77
N CYS A 391 5.64 -4.41 -1.61
CA CYS A 391 6.56 -5.05 -2.52
C CYS A 391 5.85 -5.84 -3.63
N LEU A 392 4.51 -5.80 -3.78
CA LEU A 392 3.79 -6.68 -4.72
C LEU A 392 2.85 -6.06 -5.81
N MET A 393 2.29 -4.83 -5.73
CA MET A 393 1.53 -4.26 -6.88
C MET A 393 2.26 -3.60 -8.07
N ILE A 394 3.37 -2.84 -8.10
CA ILE A 394 4.00 -2.34 -9.36
C ILE A 394 4.18 -3.52 -10.33
N SER A 395 4.31 -4.75 -9.85
CA SER A 395 4.02 -5.95 -10.64
C SER A 395 2.61 -5.89 -11.28
N LEU A 396 1.49 -5.94 -10.52
CA LEU A 396 0.12 -5.57 -10.97
C LEU A 396 -0.07 -4.22 -11.71
N VAL A 397 0.35 -3.05 -11.21
CA VAL A 397 0.13 -1.72 -11.81
C VAL A 397 1.01 -1.47 -13.01
N CYS A 398 2.27 -1.94 -13.07
CA CYS A 398 3.00 -1.96 -14.34
C CYS A 398 2.50 -3.05 -15.29
N LEU A 399 1.88 -4.14 -14.81
CA LEU A 399 1.11 -5.03 -15.67
C LEU A 399 -0.12 -4.31 -16.25
N LEU A 400 -0.91 -3.60 -15.44
CA LEU A 400 -2.06 -2.79 -15.88
C LEU A 400 -1.66 -1.64 -16.83
N ILE A 401 -0.54 -0.95 -16.56
CA ILE A 401 0.04 0.06 -17.47
C ILE A 401 0.47 -0.60 -18.79
N ARG A 402 1.09 -1.79 -18.76
CA ARG A 402 1.48 -2.51 -19.97
C ARG A 402 0.26 -2.90 -20.82
N VAL A 403 -0.77 -3.45 -20.18
CA VAL A 403 -2.08 -3.73 -20.79
C VAL A 403 -2.66 -2.47 -21.41
N TYR A 404 -2.65 -1.34 -20.69
CA TYR A 404 -3.16 -0.06 -21.20
C TYR A 404 -2.41 0.42 -22.45
N VAL A 405 -1.07 0.40 -22.44
CA VAL A 405 -0.25 0.81 -23.60
C VAL A 405 -0.51 -0.09 -24.81
N ARG A 406 -0.62 -1.41 -24.62
CA ARG A 406 -0.86 -2.38 -25.70
C ARG A 406 -2.26 -2.34 -26.28
N VAL A 407 -3.27 -1.98 -25.50
CA VAL A 407 -4.66 -1.87 -25.98
C VAL A 407 -4.94 -0.52 -26.64
N PHE A 408 -4.47 0.59 -26.05
CA PHE A 408 -4.94 1.93 -26.41
C PHE A 408 -3.93 2.81 -27.15
N LEU A 409 -2.62 2.53 -27.09
CA LEU A 409 -1.58 3.45 -27.60
C LEU A 409 -0.69 2.85 -28.69
N ASN A 410 -0.38 1.56 -28.62
CA ASN A 410 0.39 0.87 -29.66
C ASN A 410 0.02 -0.63 -29.76
N PRO A 411 -1.18 -0.95 -30.28
CA PRO A 411 -1.56 -2.31 -30.63
C PRO A 411 -0.70 -2.81 -31.82
N PRO A 412 -0.48 -4.14 -31.97
CA PRO A 412 -1.05 -5.22 -31.17
C PRO A 412 -0.12 -5.73 -30.05
N TRP A 413 -0.75 -6.49 -29.14
CA TRP A 413 -0.12 -7.35 -28.13
C TRP A 413 0.96 -8.27 -28.74
N GLY A 414 1.96 -8.65 -27.94
CA GLY A 414 2.94 -9.68 -28.26
C GLY A 414 3.02 -10.79 -27.20
N SER A 415 3.76 -11.84 -27.53
CA SER A 415 4.04 -12.95 -26.59
C SER A 415 4.78 -12.49 -25.33
N ASP A 416 5.52 -11.38 -25.43
CA ASP A 416 6.16 -10.70 -24.30
C ASP A 416 5.17 -10.27 -23.20
N ASP A 417 3.95 -9.87 -23.58
CA ASP A 417 2.93 -9.40 -22.64
C ASP A 417 2.31 -10.56 -21.83
N ILE A 418 2.19 -11.76 -22.43
CA ILE A 418 1.59 -12.95 -21.81
C ILE A 418 2.54 -13.57 -20.77
N ILE A 419 3.84 -13.64 -21.08
CA ILE A 419 4.84 -14.23 -20.17
C ILE A 419 4.92 -13.44 -18.85
N LEU A 420 4.76 -12.12 -18.92
CA LEU A 420 4.79 -11.25 -17.73
C LEU A 420 3.59 -11.47 -16.79
N LEU A 421 2.41 -11.75 -17.34
CA LEU A 421 1.23 -12.12 -16.55
C LEU A 421 1.51 -13.40 -15.74
N GLY A 422 2.13 -14.41 -16.35
CA GLY A 422 2.54 -15.64 -15.66
C GLY A 422 3.54 -15.40 -14.52
N ALA A 423 4.58 -14.58 -14.75
CA ALA A 423 5.55 -14.19 -13.72
C ALA A 423 4.87 -13.54 -12.50
N THR A 424 3.87 -12.70 -12.76
CA THR A 424 3.14 -11.95 -11.72
C THR A 424 2.32 -12.86 -10.80
N ILE A 425 1.87 -14.03 -11.27
CA ILE A 425 1.11 -14.99 -10.45
C ILE A 425 2.02 -15.72 -9.45
N PHE A 426 3.26 -16.06 -9.82
CA PHE A 426 4.19 -16.72 -8.90
C PHE A 426 4.69 -15.78 -7.79
N ALA A 427 4.91 -14.50 -8.09
CA ALA A 427 5.21 -13.47 -7.10
C ALA A 427 4.13 -13.35 -6.00
N ILE A 428 2.86 -13.53 -6.38
CA ILE A 428 1.71 -13.46 -5.46
C ILE A 428 1.71 -14.61 -4.47
N ALA A 429 1.99 -15.83 -4.92
CA ALA A 429 2.02 -17.00 -4.06
C ALA A 429 3.17 -16.95 -3.04
N GLU A 430 4.30 -16.35 -3.41
CA GLU A 430 5.49 -16.26 -2.56
C GLU A 430 5.28 -15.34 -1.35
N SER A 431 4.85 -14.08 -1.55
CA SER A 431 4.70 -13.13 -0.43
C SER A 431 3.65 -13.56 0.60
N ILE A 432 2.59 -14.29 0.17
CA ILE A 432 1.57 -14.86 1.07
C ILE A 432 2.21 -15.82 2.10
N ILE A 433 3.17 -16.65 1.67
CA ILE A 433 3.85 -17.62 2.53
C ILE A 433 4.79 -16.91 3.52
N ILE A 434 5.45 -15.82 3.10
CA ILE A 434 6.26 -14.97 4.00
C ILE A 434 5.41 -14.29 5.08
N PHE A 435 4.21 -13.78 4.75
CA PHE A 435 3.32 -13.20 5.77
C PHE A 435 2.75 -14.28 6.73
N HIS A 436 2.59 -15.52 6.27
CA HIS A 436 2.27 -16.65 7.14
C HIS A 436 3.42 -16.97 8.13
N ALA A 437 4.68 -16.92 7.68
CA ALA A 437 5.82 -17.06 8.59
C ALA A 437 5.87 -15.91 9.63
N ALA A 438 5.69 -14.66 9.19
CA ALA A 438 5.72 -13.49 10.07
C ALA A 438 4.65 -13.55 11.18
N SER A 439 3.42 -13.95 10.84
CA SER A 439 2.32 -14.10 11.81
C SER A 439 2.49 -15.26 12.81
N ILE A 440 3.45 -16.16 12.60
CA ILE A 440 3.83 -17.22 13.56
C ILE A 440 4.94 -16.74 14.54
N GLY A 441 5.62 -15.62 14.24
CA GLY A 441 6.68 -15.03 15.08
C GLY A 441 8.00 -14.72 14.37
N PHE A 442 8.09 -14.92 13.05
CA PHE A 442 9.29 -14.56 12.27
C PHE A 442 9.49 -13.03 12.29
N GLY A 443 10.55 -12.58 12.96
CA GLY A 443 10.85 -11.16 13.19
C GLY A 443 10.75 -10.67 14.65
N THR A 444 10.48 -11.58 15.61
CA THR A 444 10.65 -11.36 17.05
C THR A 444 11.96 -12.02 17.53
N ASP A 445 12.52 -11.59 18.68
CA ASP A 445 13.69 -12.26 19.25
C ASP A 445 13.44 -13.75 19.53
N ILE A 446 14.38 -14.61 19.15
CA ILE A 446 14.21 -16.08 19.23
C ILE A 446 14.03 -16.58 20.67
N SER A 447 14.57 -15.87 21.67
CA SER A 447 14.41 -16.21 23.09
C SER A 447 12.96 -16.10 23.59
N LEU A 448 12.07 -15.48 22.82
CA LEU A 448 10.65 -15.29 23.12
C LEU A 448 9.73 -16.23 22.33
N LEU A 449 10.27 -17.15 21.52
CA LEU A 449 9.51 -18.03 20.62
C LEU A 449 9.50 -19.49 21.07
N THR A 450 8.34 -20.14 20.97
CA THR A 450 8.21 -21.60 21.17
C THR A 450 8.77 -22.36 19.97
N GLU A 451 9.48 -23.47 20.21
CA GLU A 451 10.09 -24.30 19.16
C GLU A 451 9.10 -24.77 18.07
N LYS A 452 7.84 -25.06 18.44
CA LYS A 452 6.77 -25.42 17.50
C LYS A 452 6.33 -24.28 16.56
N ALA A 453 6.60 -23.02 16.92
CA ALA A 453 6.37 -21.86 16.05
C ALA A 453 7.54 -21.73 15.06
N VAL A 454 8.76 -21.82 15.58
CA VAL A 454 10.03 -21.85 14.83
C VAL A 454 10.02 -22.90 13.70
N ASP A 455 9.61 -24.13 14.01
CA ASP A 455 9.49 -25.23 13.04
C ASP A 455 8.54 -24.91 11.86
N ARG A 456 7.47 -24.15 12.10
CA ARG A 456 6.43 -23.85 11.08
C ARG A 456 6.81 -22.64 10.22
N ILE A 457 7.49 -21.67 10.82
CA ILE A 457 8.17 -20.55 10.13
C ILE A 457 9.11 -21.11 9.07
N GLN A 458 9.99 -22.03 9.46
CA GLN A 458 11.06 -22.60 8.65
C GLN A 458 10.57 -23.32 7.38
N ASN A 459 9.55 -24.17 7.53
CA ASN A 459 8.92 -24.85 6.40
C ASN A 459 8.22 -23.87 5.43
N SER A 460 7.74 -22.73 5.95
CA SER A 460 7.13 -21.67 5.13
C SER A 460 8.20 -20.93 4.31
N LEU A 461 9.30 -20.47 4.93
CA LEU A 461 10.39 -19.77 4.24
C LEU A 461 10.95 -20.60 3.06
N PHE A 462 11.15 -21.90 3.27
CA PHE A 462 11.58 -22.84 2.24
C PHE A 462 10.64 -22.92 1.02
N ALA A 463 9.32 -22.88 1.24
CA ALA A 463 8.35 -22.89 0.14
C ALA A 463 8.33 -21.56 -0.63
N ALA A 464 8.60 -20.44 0.04
CA ALA A 464 8.74 -19.13 -0.58
C ALA A 464 10.01 -19.04 -1.47
N ASP A 465 11.16 -19.52 -0.98
CA ASP A 465 12.44 -19.54 -1.70
C ASP A 465 12.35 -20.25 -3.08
N ILE A 466 11.49 -21.27 -3.21
CA ILE A 466 11.23 -21.98 -4.47
C ILE A 466 10.44 -21.11 -5.47
N LEU A 467 9.42 -20.37 -4.99
CA LEU A 467 8.56 -19.53 -5.82
C LEU A 467 9.27 -18.24 -6.27
N TYR A 468 10.18 -17.72 -5.44
CA TYR A 468 11.12 -16.63 -5.75
C TYR A 468 11.90 -16.93 -7.05
N LEU A 469 12.50 -18.13 -7.16
CA LEU A 469 13.31 -18.54 -8.31
C LEU A 469 12.49 -18.67 -9.60
N LEU A 470 11.29 -19.27 -9.52
CA LEU A 470 10.38 -19.41 -10.66
C LEU A 470 9.96 -18.03 -11.22
N THR A 471 9.79 -17.04 -10.35
CA THR A 471 9.44 -15.67 -10.73
C THR A 471 10.57 -14.95 -11.49
N LEU A 472 11.81 -15.03 -10.98
CA LEU A 472 12.99 -14.42 -11.64
C LEU A 472 13.29 -15.02 -13.01
N TYR A 473 13.00 -16.31 -13.21
CA TYR A 473 13.09 -16.99 -14.50
C TYR A 473 12.10 -16.43 -15.53
N LEU A 474 10.81 -16.36 -15.19
CA LEU A 474 9.76 -15.88 -16.11
C LEU A 474 9.96 -14.41 -16.51
N SER A 475 10.53 -13.58 -15.62
CA SER A 475 10.98 -12.23 -15.96
C SER A 475 11.98 -12.22 -17.13
N LYS A 476 13.03 -13.05 -17.09
CA LYS A 476 14.04 -13.15 -18.15
C LYS A 476 13.42 -13.60 -19.48
N CYS A 477 12.49 -14.56 -19.44
CA CYS A 477 11.75 -15.03 -20.61
C CYS A 477 10.97 -13.92 -21.31
N CYS A 478 10.35 -13.00 -20.56
CA CYS A 478 9.65 -11.83 -21.12
C CYS A 478 10.59 -10.93 -21.93
N ILE A 479 11.79 -10.65 -21.42
CA ILE A 479 12.79 -9.79 -22.10
C ILE A 479 13.26 -10.41 -23.40
N ILE A 480 13.53 -11.73 -23.40
CA ILE A 480 13.98 -12.45 -24.59
C ILE A 480 12.94 -12.38 -25.70
N ALA A 481 11.64 -12.49 -25.37
CA ALA A 481 10.55 -12.31 -26.34
C ALA A 481 10.51 -10.89 -26.94
N ILE A 482 10.75 -9.85 -26.14
CA ILE A 482 10.86 -8.46 -26.64
C ILE A 482 12.04 -8.33 -27.60
N TYR A 483 13.20 -8.90 -27.27
CA TYR A 483 14.41 -8.81 -28.09
C TYR A 483 14.25 -9.58 -29.42
N LEU A 484 13.58 -10.75 -29.39
CA LEU A 484 13.20 -11.51 -30.59
C LEU A 484 12.27 -10.70 -31.51
N ARG A 485 11.31 -9.94 -30.95
CA ARG A 485 10.42 -9.04 -31.69
C ARG A 485 11.14 -7.83 -32.29
N LEU A 486 12.26 -7.40 -31.71
CA LEU A 486 13.04 -6.23 -32.16
C LEU A 486 14.17 -6.55 -33.15
N THR A 487 14.56 -7.82 -33.33
CA THR A 487 15.77 -8.16 -34.11
C THR A 487 15.48 -8.98 -35.38
N PRO A 488 15.78 -8.46 -36.59
CA PRO A 488 15.49 -9.15 -37.85
C PRO A 488 16.55 -10.17 -38.27
N ARG A 489 17.68 -10.30 -37.55
CA ARG A 489 18.81 -11.16 -37.94
C ARG A 489 18.71 -12.56 -37.32
N GLU A 490 18.80 -13.61 -38.13
CA GLU A 490 18.69 -15.00 -37.64
C GLU A 490 19.78 -15.39 -36.62
N HIS A 491 21.03 -14.95 -36.81
CA HIS A 491 22.09 -15.17 -35.80
C HIS A 491 21.75 -14.57 -34.43
N HIS A 492 21.10 -13.40 -34.41
CA HIS A 492 20.68 -12.77 -33.16
C HIS A 492 19.53 -13.56 -32.50
N LYS A 493 18.58 -14.07 -33.28
CA LYS A 493 17.49 -14.94 -32.79
C LYS A 493 18.03 -16.26 -32.22
N SER A 494 19.02 -16.87 -32.89
CA SER A 494 19.66 -18.10 -32.42
C SER A 494 20.35 -17.93 -31.06
N ILE A 495 21.01 -16.79 -30.83
CA ILE A 495 21.62 -16.47 -29.53
C ILE A 495 20.55 -16.29 -28.45
N LEU A 496 19.44 -15.60 -28.77
CA LEU A 496 18.33 -15.37 -27.84
C LEU A 496 17.65 -16.69 -27.39
N TRP A 497 17.44 -17.62 -28.31
CA TRP A 497 16.90 -18.96 -27.97
C TRP A 497 17.87 -19.79 -27.11
N ALA A 498 19.18 -19.67 -27.32
CA ALA A 498 20.18 -20.31 -26.44
C ALA A 498 20.13 -19.73 -25.01
N THR A 499 20.04 -18.40 -24.86
CA THR A 499 19.90 -17.73 -23.55
C THR A 499 18.61 -18.11 -22.82
N PHE A 500 17.51 -18.32 -23.55
CA PHE A 500 16.26 -18.84 -22.99
C PHE A 500 16.46 -20.23 -22.38
N GLY A 501 17.01 -21.17 -23.16
CA GLY A 501 17.28 -22.54 -22.67
C GLY A 501 18.23 -22.59 -21.48
N LEU A 502 19.28 -21.77 -21.47
CA LEU A 502 20.19 -21.63 -20.32
C LEU A 502 19.45 -21.19 -19.06
N SER A 503 18.54 -20.22 -19.19
CA SER A 503 17.72 -19.71 -18.07
C SER A 503 16.74 -20.79 -17.56
N THR A 504 16.18 -21.62 -18.45
CA THR A 504 15.29 -22.73 -18.08
C THR A 504 16.02 -23.81 -17.28
N VAL A 505 17.25 -24.18 -17.68
CA VAL A 505 18.06 -25.15 -16.94
C VAL A 505 18.46 -24.58 -15.57
N GLY A 506 18.86 -23.30 -15.51
CA GLY A 506 19.29 -22.65 -14.29
C GLY A 506 18.25 -22.68 -13.17
N VAL A 507 16.97 -22.40 -13.47
CA VAL A 507 15.91 -22.40 -12.45
C VAL A 507 15.59 -23.81 -11.93
N ILE A 508 15.59 -24.83 -12.80
CA ILE A 508 15.34 -26.22 -12.41
C ILE A 508 16.43 -26.72 -11.45
N VAL A 509 17.70 -26.47 -11.79
CA VAL A 509 18.84 -26.81 -10.92
C VAL A 509 18.77 -26.08 -9.58
N SER A 510 18.38 -24.80 -9.59
CA SER A 510 18.29 -23.97 -8.37
C SER A 510 17.20 -24.47 -7.41
N VAL A 511 16.01 -24.78 -7.92
CA VAL A 511 14.89 -25.32 -7.11
C VAL A 511 15.25 -26.68 -6.52
N LEU A 512 15.85 -27.59 -7.30
CA LEU A 512 16.30 -28.90 -6.79
C LEU A 512 17.43 -28.78 -5.76
N GLY A 513 18.38 -27.85 -5.97
CA GLY A 513 19.49 -27.60 -5.06
C GLY A 513 19.08 -27.08 -3.67
N ILE A 514 17.93 -26.41 -3.59
CA ILE A 514 17.27 -26.04 -2.33
C ILE A 514 16.49 -27.25 -1.78
N ALA A 515 15.65 -27.89 -2.61
CA ALA A 515 14.63 -28.82 -2.16
C ALA A 515 15.12 -30.19 -1.64
N VAL A 516 16.27 -30.67 -2.12
CA VAL A 516 16.62 -32.10 -1.98
C VAL A 516 17.36 -32.46 -0.68
N ASN A 517 17.94 -31.50 0.07
CA ASN A 517 18.94 -31.87 1.09
C ASN A 517 19.16 -30.87 2.27
N CYS A 518 18.11 -30.62 3.06
CA CYS A 518 18.12 -30.34 4.51
C CYS A 518 16.79 -30.93 5.08
N GLU A 519 16.80 -31.60 6.23
CA GLU A 519 15.63 -32.36 6.74
C GLU A 519 14.57 -31.45 7.41
N GLY A 520 13.84 -30.75 6.53
CA GLY A 520 13.25 -29.45 6.86
C GLY A 520 14.34 -28.37 6.85
N ASN A 521 14.02 -27.18 6.35
CA ASN A 521 14.96 -26.05 6.34
C ASN A 521 15.01 -25.41 7.74
N LYS A 522 15.55 -26.12 8.74
CA LYS A 522 15.42 -25.82 10.18
C LYS A 522 16.65 -25.19 10.87
N PRO A 523 17.27 -24.09 10.39
CA PRO A 523 18.49 -23.53 11.00
C PRO A 523 18.28 -22.86 12.38
N TRP A 524 17.09 -22.96 12.98
CA TRP A 524 16.80 -22.45 14.34
C TRP A 524 16.24 -23.51 15.31
N ALA A 525 16.40 -24.80 15.00
CA ALA A 525 16.58 -25.76 16.08
C ALA A 525 17.83 -25.37 16.91
N VAL A 526 17.93 -25.88 18.13
CA VAL A 526 18.91 -25.52 19.19
C VAL A 526 20.32 -25.21 18.61
N PRO A 527 20.99 -24.12 19.06
CA PRO A 527 22.30 -23.71 18.52
C PRO A 527 23.35 -24.83 18.57
N GLY A 528 23.58 -25.44 17.42
CA GLY A 528 24.47 -26.60 17.22
C GLY A 528 24.22 -27.31 15.88
N GLU A 529 22.96 -27.41 15.44
CA GLU A 529 22.56 -28.25 14.28
C GLU A 529 22.12 -27.43 13.03
N GLN A 530 22.85 -26.36 12.69
CA GLN A 530 22.51 -25.51 11.55
C GLN A 530 22.99 -26.10 10.21
N CYS A 531 22.18 -25.99 9.14
CA CYS A 531 22.48 -26.62 7.83
C CYS A 531 23.65 -25.91 7.10
N HIS A 532 24.89 -26.31 7.43
CA HIS A 532 26.18 -25.68 7.10
C HIS A 532 26.43 -25.24 5.65
N ASN A 533 25.70 -25.78 4.67
CA ASN A 533 25.92 -25.54 3.23
C ASN A 533 24.88 -24.60 2.58
N LEU A 534 24.05 -23.91 3.36
CA LEU A 534 23.01 -23.01 2.83
C LEU A 534 23.59 -21.83 2.03
N PHE A 535 24.56 -21.10 2.59
CA PHE A 535 25.12 -19.90 1.96
C PHE A 535 25.83 -20.18 0.61
N PRO A 536 26.73 -21.17 0.47
CA PRO A 536 27.38 -21.47 -0.81
C PRO A 536 26.42 -21.91 -1.92
N ARG A 537 25.30 -22.58 -1.60
CA ARG A 537 24.26 -22.92 -2.58
C ARG A 537 23.64 -21.66 -3.17
N TRP A 538 23.28 -20.69 -2.32
CA TRP A 538 22.76 -19.39 -2.74
C TRP A 538 23.80 -18.54 -3.50
N GLN A 539 25.09 -18.62 -3.16
CA GLN A 539 26.15 -17.97 -3.95
C GLN A 539 26.15 -18.46 -5.42
N ALA A 540 26.01 -19.77 -5.65
CA ALA A 540 25.97 -20.34 -6.99
C ALA A 540 24.71 -19.92 -7.78
N ILE A 541 23.55 -19.91 -7.12
CA ILE A 541 22.27 -19.47 -7.69
C ILE A 541 22.34 -17.99 -8.10
N ALA A 542 22.84 -17.12 -7.21
CA ALA A 542 23.01 -15.69 -7.49
C ALA A 542 24.02 -15.43 -8.62
N ALA A 543 25.11 -16.20 -8.70
CA ALA A 543 26.09 -16.08 -9.78
C ALA A 543 25.51 -16.43 -11.16
N LEU A 544 24.69 -17.48 -11.24
CA LEU A 544 23.98 -17.84 -12.47
C LEU A 544 22.99 -16.74 -12.87
N ASP A 545 22.17 -16.26 -11.93
CA ASP A 545 21.20 -15.18 -12.15
C ASP A 545 21.88 -13.91 -12.71
N ILE A 546 22.92 -13.41 -12.03
CA ILE A 546 23.72 -12.25 -12.44
C ILE A 546 24.33 -12.45 -13.83
N SER A 547 24.89 -13.64 -14.12
CA SER A 547 25.52 -13.92 -15.43
C SER A 547 24.52 -13.81 -16.58
N THR A 548 23.28 -14.25 -16.38
CA THR A 548 22.23 -14.17 -17.42
C THR A 548 21.73 -12.74 -17.65
N GLU A 549 21.63 -11.91 -16.60
CA GLU A 549 21.28 -10.48 -16.75
C GLU A 549 22.40 -9.69 -17.48
N ILE A 550 23.67 -9.97 -17.17
CA ILE A 550 24.81 -9.38 -17.90
C ILE A 550 24.81 -9.80 -19.37
N LEU A 551 24.51 -11.07 -19.67
CA LEU A 551 24.41 -11.58 -21.05
C LEU A 551 23.28 -10.88 -21.82
N LEU A 552 22.09 -10.73 -21.22
CA LEU A 552 20.97 -10.01 -21.81
C LEU A 552 21.29 -8.51 -22.04
N PHE A 553 21.96 -7.85 -21.10
CA PHE A 553 22.37 -6.46 -21.30
C PHE A 553 23.44 -6.33 -22.40
N THR A 554 24.44 -7.20 -22.43
CA THR A 554 25.51 -7.18 -23.44
C THR A 554 24.96 -7.43 -24.84
N PHE A 555 23.99 -8.35 -24.98
CA PHE A 555 23.26 -8.55 -26.23
C PHE A 555 22.54 -7.28 -26.69
N SER A 556 21.93 -6.51 -25.77
CA SER A 556 21.27 -5.25 -26.11
C SER A 556 22.24 -4.19 -26.65
N ILE A 557 23.48 -4.14 -26.13
CA ILE A 557 24.55 -3.29 -26.67
C ILE A 557 24.83 -3.69 -28.12
N ALA A 558 25.04 -4.98 -28.38
CA ALA A 558 25.35 -5.48 -29.73
C ALA A 558 24.23 -5.18 -30.75
N LEU A 559 22.96 -5.28 -30.32
CA LEU A 559 21.78 -4.96 -31.14
C LEU A 559 21.76 -3.47 -31.54
N VAL A 560 22.05 -2.56 -30.60
CA VAL A 560 22.02 -1.10 -30.84
C VAL A 560 23.30 -0.59 -31.52
N TRP A 561 24.44 -1.26 -31.32
CA TRP A 561 25.73 -0.86 -31.89
C TRP A 561 25.68 -0.85 -33.43
N GLY A 562 25.15 -1.93 -34.03
CA GLY A 562 25.02 -2.09 -35.49
C GLY A 562 23.97 -1.21 -36.17
N LEU A 563 23.26 -0.34 -35.44
CA LEU A 563 22.20 0.53 -35.97
C LEU A 563 22.79 1.88 -36.46
N GLN A 564 22.39 2.35 -37.65
CA GLN A 564 22.87 3.61 -38.23
C GLN A 564 22.16 4.84 -37.61
N MET A 565 22.51 5.20 -36.37
CA MET A 565 21.91 6.33 -35.64
C MET A 565 22.94 7.17 -34.88
N ARG A 566 22.64 8.48 -34.69
CA ARG A 566 23.40 9.39 -33.82
C ARG A 566 23.48 8.83 -32.39
N ILE A 567 24.64 8.98 -31.73
CA ILE A 567 24.99 8.32 -30.46
C ILE A 567 24.02 8.67 -29.32
N SER A 568 23.50 9.91 -29.26
CA SER A 568 22.51 10.32 -28.26
C SER A 568 21.25 9.44 -28.24
N HIS A 569 20.69 9.12 -29.41
CA HIS A 569 19.53 8.24 -29.51
C HIS A 569 19.86 6.76 -29.22
N LYS A 570 21.10 6.32 -29.47
CA LYS A 570 21.57 5.00 -29.00
C LYS A 570 21.58 4.94 -27.47
N ILE A 571 22.12 5.97 -26.80
CA ILE A 571 22.20 6.03 -25.33
C ILE A 571 20.82 5.93 -24.68
N VAL A 572 19.81 6.67 -25.17
CA VAL A 572 18.43 6.60 -24.62
C VAL A 572 17.85 5.18 -24.69
N ILE A 573 18.05 4.48 -25.82
CA ILE A 573 17.63 3.08 -25.98
C ILE A 573 18.41 2.18 -25.01
N MET A 574 19.73 2.38 -24.90
CA MET A 574 20.58 1.60 -24.01
C MET A 574 20.24 1.80 -22.52
N VAL A 575 19.83 2.99 -22.10
CA VAL A 575 19.38 3.25 -20.72
C VAL A 575 18.11 2.48 -20.39
N SER A 576 17.18 2.32 -21.34
CA SER A 576 16.03 1.41 -21.14
C SER A 576 16.49 -0.04 -20.94
N PHE A 577 17.44 -0.54 -21.74
CA PHE A 577 17.99 -1.90 -21.55
C PHE A 577 18.81 -2.05 -20.26
N ALA A 578 19.49 -0.99 -19.82
CA ALA A 578 20.23 -0.95 -18.56
C ALA A 578 19.34 -0.98 -17.32
N ALA A 579 18.02 -0.74 -17.44
CA ALA A 579 17.08 -0.74 -16.31
C ALA A 579 17.03 -2.06 -15.53
N ARG A 580 17.53 -3.17 -16.10
CA ARG A 580 17.66 -4.47 -15.42
C ARG A 580 18.94 -4.63 -14.59
N LEU A 581 19.98 -3.85 -14.83
CA LEU A 581 21.26 -3.97 -14.11
C LEU A 581 21.14 -3.83 -12.58
N PRO A 582 20.21 -3.03 -12.00
CA PRO A 582 20.00 -3.02 -10.54
C PRO A 582 19.57 -4.37 -9.94
N LEU A 583 19.08 -5.34 -10.73
CA LEU A 583 18.84 -6.71 -10.27
C LEU A 583 20.13 -7.34 -9.74
N ILE A 584 21.27 -7.08 -10.39
CA ILE A 584 22.59 -7.56 -9.96
C ILE A 584 22.94 -7.01 -8.56
N ILE A 585 22.55 -5.76 -8.28
CA ILE A 585 22.76 -5.13 -6.97
C ILE A 585 21.84 -5.74 -5.92
N PHE A 586 20.55 -5.96 -6.24
CA PHE A 586 19.62 -6.63 -5.31
C PHE A 586 20.03 -8.08 -5.01
N SER A 587 20.49 -8.84 -6.02
CA SER A 587 21.04 -10.18 -5.87
C SER A 587 22.30 -10.20 -4.97
N ALA A 588 23.17 -9.19 -5.10
CA ALA A 588 24.33 -9.03 -4.22
C ALA A 588 23.96 -8.64 -2.77
N LEU A 589 22.94 -7.78 -2.57
CA LEU A 589 22.47 -7.35 -1.24
C LEU A 589 21.70 -8.44 -0.49
N HIS A 590 20.89 -9.21 -1.23
CA HIS A 590 20.27 -10.46 -0.77
C HIS A 590 21.35 -11.43 -0.25
N LEU A 591 22.42 -11.62 -1.03
CA LEU A 591 23.51 -12.50 -0.64
C LEU A 591 24.32 -11.97 0.56
N SER A 592 24.61 -10.67 0.63
CA SER A 592 25.36 -10.12 1.79
C SER A 592 24.58 -10.25 3.10
N THR A 593 23.26 -10.09 3.07
CA THR A 593 22.40 -10.23 4.25
C THR A 593 22.13 -11.68 4.62
N LEU A 594 22.07 -12.61 3.66
CA LEU A 594 22.06 -14.05 3.94
C LEU A 594 23.28 -14.48 4.77
N LYS A 595 24.46 -13.93 4.47
CA LYS A 595 25.70 -14.25 5.20
C LYS A 595 25.59 -13.90 6.68
N GLU A 596 25.11 -12.69 6.97
CA GLU A 596 24.93 -12.16 8.34
C GLU A 596 23.93 -13.01 9.14
N TYR A 597 22.82 -13.39 8.50
CA TYR A 597 21.83 -14.34 9.03
C TYR A 597 22.45 -15.68 9.43
N THR A 598 23.33 -16.27 8.60
CA THR A 598 23.99 -17.55 8.91
C THR A 598 25.05 -17.48 10.02
N THR A 599 25.36 -16.29 10.55
CA THR A 599 26.41 -16.11 11.60
C THR A 599 25.89 -15.54 12.93
N THR A 600 24.61 -15.19 13.02
CA THR A 600 24.07 -14.43 14.16
C THR A 600 23.24 -15.29 15.11
N LYS A 601 23.39 -15.07 16.43
CA LYS A 601 22.78 -15.91 17.47
C LYS A 601 21.25 -15.86 17.51
N ASN A 602 20.65 -14.76 17.05
CA ASN A 602 19.19 -14.56 17.04
C ASN A 602 18.72 -14.50 15.58
N PRO A 603 18.74 -15.64 14.84
CA PRO A 603 18.55 -15.67 13.40
C PRO A 603 17.17 -15.18 12.96
N THR A 604 16.17 -15.19 13.86
CA THR A 604 14.84 -14.60 13.65
C THR A 604 14.88 -13.13 13.23
N LEU A 605 15.72 -12.33 13.88
CA LEU A 605 15.82 -10.89 13.66
C LEU A 605 16.74 -10.56 12.48
N THR A 606 17.80 -11.34 12.26
CA THR A 606 18.72 -11.12 11.14
C THR A 606 18.15 -11.61 9.80
N ALA A 607 17.23 -12.59 9.82
CA ALA A 607 16.51 -13.04 8.62
C ALA A 607 15.65 -11.93 7.97
N ILE A 608 15.26 -10.90 8.73
CA ILE A 608 14.45 -9.76 8.28
C ILE A 608 15.06 -9.14 7.02
N SER A 609 16.32 -8.73 7.08
CA SER A 609 17.01 -8.04 5.99
C SER A 609 17.18 -8.93 4.75
N HIS A 610 17.42 -10.23 4.95
CA HIS A 610 17.50 -11.22 3.88
C HIS A 610 16.17 -11.32 3.10
N THR A 611 15.06 -11.52 3.80
CA THR A 611 13.71 -11.66 3.21
C THR A 611 13.17 -10.33 2.67
N VAL A 612 13.61 -9.19 3.22
CA VAL A 612 13.38 -7.85 2.62
C VAL A 612 13.97 -7.77 1.21
N PHE A 613 15.21 -8.23 1.01
CA PHE A 613 15.87 -8.10 -0.29
C PHE A 613 15.37 -9.10 -1.34
N THR A 614 14.93 -10.31 -0.98
CA THR A 614 14.26 -11.22 -1.95
C THR A 614 12.98 -10.61 -2.51
N GLN A 615 12.11 -10.09 -1.63
CA GLN A 615 10.84 -9.42 -1.99
C GLN A 615 11.06 -8.23 -2.94
N LEU A 616 12.05 -7.38 -2.63
CA LEU A 616 12.48 -6.28 -3.49
C LEU A 616 12.94 -6.77 -4.86
N HIS A 617 13.80 -7.81 -4.89
CA HIS A 617 14.44 -8.31 -6.09
C HIS A 617 13.46 -8.95 -7.09
N LEU A 618 12.64 -9.91 -6.63
CA LEU A 618 11.78 -10.73 -7.50
C LEU A 618 10.72 -9.89 -8.23
N ASN A 619 10.28 -8.80 -7.60
CA ASN A 619 9.31 -7.88 -8.18
C ASN A 619 9.95 -6.77 -9.03
N TYR A 620 11.15 -6.25 -8.69
CA TYR A 620 11.86 -5.33 -9.60
C TYR A 620 12.14 -5.97 -10.97
N ALA A 621 12.31 -7.29 -11.00
CA ALA A 621 12.42 -8.06 -12.23
C ALA A 621 11.14 -8.00 -13.09
N ILE A 622 9.95 -7.93 -12.50
CA ILE A 622 8.67 -7.79 -13.21
C ILE A 622 8.49 -6.36 -13.72
N ILE A 623 8.78 -5.35 -12.89
CA ILE A 623 8.64 -3.93 -13.21
C ILE A 623 9.48 -3.55 -14.45
N THR A 624 10.74 -3.97 -14.46
CA THR A 624 11.69 -3.65 -15.53
C THR A 624 11.28 -4.21 -16.89
N CYS A 625 10.53 -5.32 -16.93
CA CYS A 625 9.98 -5.84 -18.18
C CYS A 625 9.03 -4.84 -18.86
N THR A 626 8.22 -4.09 -18.11
CA THR A 626 7.26 -3.11 -18.68
C THR A 626 7.94 -1.88 -19.25
N VAL A 627 9.10 -1.47 -18.73
CA VAL A 627 9.84 -0.26 -19.16
C VAL A 627 10.08 -0.27 -20.68
N PHE A 628 10.30 -1.43 -21.28
CA PHE A 628 10.53 -1.60 -22.72
C PHE A 628 9.34 -1.22 -23.62
N CYS A 629 8.11 -1.30 -23.11
CA CYS A 629 6.93 -0.89 -23.87
C CYS A 629 6.73 0.62 -23.88
N LEU A 630 7.45 1.37 -23.04
CA LEU A 630 7.18 2.78 -22.83
C LEU A 630 7.72 3.70 -23.93
N ARG A 631 8.60 3.30 -24.84
CA ARG A 631 9.23 4.25 -25.78
C ARG A 631 8.23 5.02 -26.68
N PRO A 632 7.17 4.42 -27.26
CA PRO A 632 6.13 5.16 -27.97
C PRO A 632 5.27 6.04 -27.04
N PHE A 633 5.02 5.58 -25.81
CA PHE A 633 4.30 6.34 -24.78
C PHE A 633 5.10 7.55 -24.27
N MET A 634 6.42 7.42 -24.14
CA MET A 634 7.34 8.52 -23.86
C MET A 634 7.30 9.53 -25.00
N ASN A 635 7.37 9.10 -26.27
CA ASN A 635 7.20 10.01 -27.41
C ASN A 635 5.82 10.71 -27.43
N ALA A 636 4.76 10.06 -26.94
CA ALA A 636 3.43 10.65 -26.81
C ALA A 636 3.27 11.57 -25.58
N LEU A 637 4.15 11.47 -24.58
CA LEU A 637 4.22 12.35 -23.42
C LEU A 637 5.24 13.50 -23.58
N THR A 638 6.25 13.34 -24.45
CA THR A 638 7.20 14.40 -24.80
C THR A 638 6.61 15.32 -25.87
N THR A 639 5.59 16.09 -25.51
CA THR A 639 5.38 17.39 -26.14
C THR A 639 6.66 18.23 -25.95
N TYR A 640 7.17 18.82 -27.03
CA TYR A 640 8.49 19.45 -27.05
C TYR A 640 8.54 20.75 -26.22
N TYR A 641 8.94 20.65 -24.96
CA TYR A 641 9.58 21.74 -24.22
C TYR A 641 11.09 21.52 -24.22
N GLY A 642 11.86 22.39 -24.90
CA GLY A 642 13.32 22.43 -24.74
C GLY A 642 14.17 22.84 -25.96
N THR A 643 13.71 22.68 -27.20
CA THR A 643 14.55 22.89 -28.41
C THR A 643 13.95 23.85 -29.43
N ALA A 644 13.69 25.09 -29.00
CA ALA A 644 13.36 26.19 -29.91
C ALA A 644 14.65 26.79 -30.50
N GLY A 645 15.20 26.16 -31.55
CA GLY A 645 16.34 26.72 -32.29
C GLY A 645 17.40 25.71 -32.77
N ASP A 646 17.01 24.71 -33.56
CA ASP A 646 17.99 23.92 -34.35
C ASP A 646 17.37 23.30 -35.63
N SER A 647 16.60 24.11 -36.36
CA SER A 647 15.85 23.70 -37.55
C SER A 647 16.64 23.87 -38.86
N ASN A 648 17.80 23.21 -38.99
CA ASN A 648 18.57 23.16 -40.24
C ASN A 648 19.52 21.96 -40.32
N LEU A 649 19.10 20.86 -40.95
CA LEU A 649 19.91 19.91 -41.73
C LEU A 649 19.02 18.79 -42.28
N GLY A 650 19.09 18.52 -43.58
CA GLY A 650 18.05 17.78 -44.31
C GLY A 650 18.31 16.31 -44.63
N SER A 651 17.20 15.66 -45.03
CA SER A 651 17.01 14.88 -46.28
C SER A 651 17.84 13.62 -46.61
N SER A 652 17.30 12.86 -47.58
CA SER A 652 17.86 11.71 -48.31
C SER A 652 17.86 10.33 -47.59
N SER A 653 17.77 9.17 -48.28
CA SER A 653 17.25 8.85 -49.64
C SER A 653 17.16 7.32 -49.89
N GLY A 654 16.31 6.91 -50.87
CA GLY A 654 16.36 5.61 -51.57
C GLY A 654 15.75 4.37 -50.86
N GLY A 655 15.27 3.32 -51.57
CA GLY A 655 15.00 3.17 -53.02
C GLY A 655 14.93 1.69 -53.49
N TYR A 656 14.03 1.37 -54.46
CA TYR A 656 13.78 0.04 -55.11
C TYR A 656 13.24 -1.09 -54.18
N GLY A 657 12.46 -2.10 -54.61
CA GLY A 657 11.83 -2.51 -55.89
C GLY A 657 11.80 -4.06 -56.02
N THR A 658 10.84 -4.79 -56.62
CA THR A 658 9.57 -4.51 -57.36
C THR A 658 8.36 -5.18 -56.64
N GLY A 659 7.33 -5.91 -57.12
CA GLY A 659 6.81 -6.46 -58.41
C GLY A 659 6.29 -7.92 -58.22
N GLU A 660 5.07 -8.38 -58.56
CA GLU A 660 3.90 -7.80 -59.26
C GLU A 660 2.53 -8.31 -58.71
N LYS A 661 1.46 -7.49 -58.87
CA LYS A 661 0.04 -7.73 -59.30
C LYS A 661 -0.79 -8.94 -58.77
N SER A 662 -2.12 -8.89 -58.69
CA SER A 662 -3.12 -8.04 -59.40
C SER A 662 -4.37 -7.67 -58.57
N GLU A 663 -4.91 -6.46 -58.82
CA GLU A 663 -6.35 -6.04 -58.89
C GLU A 663 -7.38 -6.48 -57.81
N GLY A 664 -8.24 -5.61 -57.27
CA GLY A 664 -8.37 -4.15 -57.42
C GLY A 664 -9.81 -3.62 -57.17
N ARG A 665 -9.95 -2.47 -56.49
CA ARG A 665 -11.12 -1.55 -56.57
C ARG A 665 -10.78 -0.18 -55.95
N GLU A 666 -11.36 0.89 -56.50
CA GLU A 666 -11.13 2.29 -56.11
C GLU A 666 -12.32 2.88 -55.32
N ASP A 667 -12.05 3.93 -54.51
CA ASP A 667 -12.86 5.15 -54.42
C ASP A 667 -12.04 6.29 -53.74
N THR A 668 -12.23 7.54 -54.16
CA THR A 668 -11.49 8.77 -53.73
C THR A 668 -12.23 9.50 -52.59
N ASP A 669 -11.62 10.11 -51.57
CA ASP A 669 -10.48 11.06 -51.46
C ASP A 669 -10.91 12.55 -51.62
N GLU A 670 -11.15 13.25 -50.50
CA GLU A 670 -11.42 14.70 -50.43
C GLU A 670 -11.12 15.29 -49.02
N CYS A 671 -9.86 15.65 -48.71
CA CYS A 671 -9.56 16.41 -47.47
C CYS A 671 -8.26 17.27 -47.44
N CYS A 672 -7.61 17.54 -48.57
CA CYS A 672 -6.24 18.11 -48.60
C CYS A 672 -6.12 19.55 -49.16
N LEU A 673 -6.90 20.52 -48.64
CA LEU A 673 -6.86 21.93 -49.12
C LEU A 673 -6.97 23.03 -48.03
N LEU A 674 -6.53 22.81 -46.78
CA LEU A 674 -6.78 23.76 -45.68
C LEU A 674 -5.59 24.15 -44.76
N ASN A 675 -4.36 23.67 -45.02
CA ASN A 675 -3.26 23.78 -44.04
C ASN A 675 -2.33 25.01 -44.20
N ASP A 676 -2.40 25.75 -45.32
CA ASP A 676 -1.39 26.78 -45.67
C ASP A 676 -1.62 28.19 -45.09
N TYR A 677 -2.70 28.43 -44.32
CA TYR A 677 -3.12 29.80 -43.97
C TYR A 677 -2.94 30.24 -42.50
N TYR A 678 -2.49 29.35 -41.59
CA TYR A 678 -2.52 29.61 -40.14
C TYR A 678 -1.15 29.82 -39.46
N LEU A 679 -0.06 29.96 -40.21
CA LEU A 679 1.31 29.97 -39.67
C LEU A 679 1.97 31.36 -39.51
N GLN A 680 1.25 32.48 -39.72
CA GLN A 680 1.91 33.78 -39.91
C GLN A 680 1.89 34.80 -38.74
N HIS A 681 1.01 34.68 -37.74
CA HIS A 681 0.91 35.65 -36.63
C HIS A 681 0.79 34.95 -35.26
N GLY A 682 1.92 34.76 -34.57
CA GLY A 682 1.95 34.17 -33.22
C GLY A 682 2.10 35.21 -32.10
N ARG A 683 1.58 34.91 -30.90
CA ARG A 683 2.00 35.54 -29.62
C ARG A 683 1.54 34.77 -28.37
N LEU A 684 2.54 34.37 -27.57
CA LEU A 684 2.55 34.33 -26.09
C LEU A 684 1.67 33.35 -25.28
N VAL A 685 2.14 33.09 -24.05
CA VAL A 685 1.57 32.28 -22.96
C VAL A 685 1.57 30.77 -23.30
N ILE A 686 2.11 29.86 -22.48
CA ILE A 686 2.35 29.85 -21.02
C ILE A 686 3.85 29.95 -20.68
#